data_AF-A0A2T0A4Y8-F1
#
_entry.id   AF-A0A2T0A4Y8-F1
#
_cell.length_a   1.000
_cell.length_b   1.000
_cell.length_c   1.000
_cell.angle_alpha   90.00
_cell.angle_beta   90.00
_cell.angle_gamma   90.00
#
_symmetry.space_group_name_H-M   'P 1'
#
loop_
_entity.id
_entity.type
_entity.pdbx_description
1 polymer ?
#
loop_
_entity_poly.entity_id
_entity_poly.type
_entity_poly.pdbx_seq_one_letter_code
_entity_poly.pdbx_strand_id
1 'polypeptide(L)'
;MYHLAHAQPRPCCPLASPTSSSRRPFAGLAMAHARSTSISTHSPLHSPSHTLSYRLSPRNRTRSTLSIQFQNGLSKEKDGRRERRAGRGGRAGERIWGFVRRRWAVVVLLALAVVVVLYLLLRTPERPPLIIPKRPYTLQEYRHLDQSLPISLRPATRILHVTKEFGPATMGGLGVMLTALSIAQSDSPLLAIAVALPHYSYLHERYSADEIRPFANLTIPITTHPSSSSRPAKHIRVPVSLLRWSYTPSPDFLHVPSPANEPISDPPSRTIDIYLLGPSDSRPFSAAFRAKDEGDIYSAYKPLKQEWKDLYFARAAAELVAYLGAKDEATVFEDDDLALDEEEPTPGLSAKRRVDVVHLHGATNAFVAHFLREREKEERHVQRLQGRHPAIVYTLHDSLDEVEYSNLVENVVHFLPPAPAPTRSNDADDPRTASHPLARLQPYIYRSGTQLFTSALGIDLADRTTFVSRSIAADIVSGRFRFHLQDLVMPSIARRAAKGEFVGVTNGLDFTERERNPFTSPKLVERGLAFPRVRGGDLFDPSTFPSSADDPSFVSSKRRARAFLVSHLPQHFSPTDLSQPWFVFIGRYQYNKGCQFFSTLLEEIARSPGGGRLVLLGARNNYPFSLLTNLARTYPSHLTLIDDRSPSTSSFQRDYGTLIRLASDFAFVPSLSEAFGLVAAEALLFGMKVVSTGVGGLGEFLVPIREGEEEGRGNSYLFDLFPDRSKEEDVPPTQGAEEEYSRSAQDVRPDEEMLQPAREKLRKAVRRAVRDWERERERSVEEREREVRRLVGSALELRWDREGGPVDEYIRVYDRALNTRRRRLGLPRSIPSPSPLAPEQPAPTSHEQPHRLPSRLEGVVEMIRRRGRKARGRGLSLPIFKVWDESTAVRASRPKPKAKTKGRGRGKGKGGGKAGMRVRVAGEARAAGRARGNG
;
A
#
# COMPACT_ATOMS: atom_id res chain seq x y z
N MET A 1 27.63 -58.32 -18.41
CA MET A 1 27.51 -59.60 -17.66
C MET A 1 28.26 -59.46 -16.34
N TYR A 2 27.75 -60.09 -15.26
CA TYR A 2 28.43 -60.57 -14.03
C TYR A 2 29.71 -59.86 -13.48
N HIS A 3 29.90 -59.62 -12.17
CA HIS A 3 29.04 -59.58 -10.98
C HIS A 3 29.87 -59.06 -9.76
N LEU A 4 29.20 -58.72 -8.64
CA LEU A 4 29.53 -58.88 -7.19
C LEU A 4 31.02 -59.02 -6.68
N ALA A 5 31.39 -58.71 -5.43
CA ALA A 5 30.85 -57.87 -4.32
C ALA A 5 31.81 -57.91 -3.09
N HIS A 6 31.57 -57.04 -2.10
CA HIS A 6 31.91 -57.13 -0.66
C HIS A 6 33.28 -57.68 -0.16
N ALA A 7 33.98 -56.85 0.65
CA ALA A 7 34.38 -57.19 2.03
C ALA A 7 34.74 -55.94 2.86
N GLN A 8 34.62 -56.01 4.19
CA GLN A 8 35.35 -55.15 5.16
C GLN A 8 36.44 -56.00 5.85
N PRO A 9 37.43 -55.41 6.56
CA PRO A 9 37.21 -55.10 7.99
C PRO A 9 37.93 -53.83 8.52
N ARG A 10 37.70 -53.53 9.80
CA ARG A 10 38.52 -52.63 10.67
C ARG A 10 39.62 -53.47 11.39
N PRO A 11 40.41 -52.98 12.39
CA PRO A 11 40.66 -51.63 12.91
C PRO A 11 42.17 -51.30 13.13
N CYS A 12 42.48 -50.15 13.78
CA CYS A 12 43.48 -49.94 14.86
C CYS A 12 44.21 -48.57 14.80
N CYS A 13 44.44 -47.98 15.98
CA CYS A 13 45.32 -46.81 16.20
C CYS A 13 46.73 -47.29 16.65
N PRO A 14 47.75 -46.41 16.79
CA PRO A 14 47.98 -45.78 18.12
C PRO A 14 48.73 -44.41 18.13
N LEU A 15 48.70 -43.74 19.31
CA LEU A 15 49.73 -42.80 19.88
C LEU A 15 50.14 -41.54 19.05
N ALA A 16 50.53 -40.39 19.61
CA ALA A 16 50.97 -40.03 20.97
C ALA A 16 50.60 -38.56 21.34
N SER A 17 50.98 -38.12 22.55
CA SER A 17 50.97 -36.72 23.03
C SER A 17 52.27 -36.42 23.80
N PRO A 18 52.60 -35.14 24.10
CA PRO A 18 52.59 -34.75 25.53
C PRO A 18 52.35 -33.25 25.87
N THR A 19 52.00 -33.00 27.14
CA THR A 19 52.28 -31.79 27.98
C THR A 19 51.67 -30.40 27.62
N SER A 20 51.30 -29.51 28.58
CA SER A 20 51.29 -29.60 30.06
C SER A 20 50.47 -28.49 30.79
N SER A 21 49.67 -28.89 31.80
CA SER A 21 49.34 -28.17 33.06
C SER A 21 48.65 -26.77 33.04
N SER A 22 47.90 -26.31 34.05
CA SER A 22 47.85 -26.70 35.47
C SER A 22 46.47 -26.59 36.19
N ARG A 23 46.45 -27.11 37.43
CA ARG A 23 45.41 -27.29 38.50
C ARG A 23 44.41 -26.11 38.71
N ARG A 24 43.08 -26.31 38.97
CA ARG A 24 42.30 -27.00 40.06
C ARG A 24 42.21 -26.20 41.40
N PRO A 25 41.20 -26.41 42.30
CA PRO A 25 39.85 -27.03 42.18
C PRO A 25 38.73 -26.32 43.02
N PHE A 26 37.60 -27.04 43.24
CA PHE A 26 36.47 -26.91 44.23
C PHE A 26 35.09 -26.64 43.60
N ALA A 27 33.98 -27.13 44.16
CA ALA A 27 33.48 -28.52 44.32
C ALA A 27 32.14 -28.46 45.10
N GLY A 28 31.05 -29.06 44.61
CA GLY A 28 29.74 -28.99 45.27
C GLY A 28 28.64 -29.86 44.65
N LEU A 29 28.02 -30.69 45.48
CA LEU A 29 26.93 -31.65 45.26
C LEU A 29 25.56 -30.97 44.96
N ALA A 30 24.44 -31.64 44.62
CA ALA A 30 24.12 -32.94 43.97
C ALA A 30 22.58 -33.09 43.87
N MET A 31 22.08 -34.19 43.27
CA MET A 31 20.66 -34.64 43.15
C MET A 31 19.76 -33.73 42.28
N ALA A 32 18.98 -34.15 41.27
CA ALA A 32 18.39 -35.42 40.81
C ALA A 32 16.98 -35.76 41.35
N HIS A 33 15.97 -35.73 40.48
CA HIS A 33 14.96 -36.80 40.32
C HIS A 33 14.18 -36.66 38.99
N ALA A 34 13.46 -37.72 38.59
CA ALA A 34 12.75 -37.83 37.31
C ALA A 34 11.52 -38.76 37.38
N ARG A 35 10.53 -38.53 36.48
CA ARG A 35 9.48 -39.45 35.95
C ARG A 35 8.62 -38.62 34.94
N SER A 36 8.13 -39.06 33.77
CA SER A 36 7.84 -40.37 33.14
C SER A 36 6.34 -40.77 33.15
N THR A 37 5.89 -41.44 32.08
CA THR A 37 4.53 -41.92 31.71
C THR A 37 3.47 -40.84 31.37
N SER A 38 2.59 -40.87 30.35
CA SER A 38 2.24 -41.75 29.18
C SER A 38 0.83 -42.43 29.19
N ILE A 39 0.33 -42.74 27.97
CA ILE A 39 -0.76 -43.71 27.58
C ILE A 39 -2.22 -43.22 27.38
N SER A 40 -2.85 -43.77 26.32
CA SER A 40 -4.29 -43.83 25.92
C SER A 40 -4.98 -42.53 25.45
N THR A 41 -5.62 -42.36 24.27
CA THR A 41 -6.41 -43.17 23.30
C THR A 41 -7.89 -43.39 23.62
N HIS A 42 -8.80 -42.79 22.82
CA HIS A 42 -10.10 -43.38 22.45
C HIS A 42 -10.77 -42.63 21.28
N SER A 43 -11.45 -43.37 20.40
CA SER A 43 -12.44 -42.87 19.42
C SER A 43 -13.83 -43.43 19.75
N PRO A 44 -14.92 -42.83 19.25
CA PRO A 44 -15.79 -43.58 18.33
C PRO A 44 -16.41 -42.74 17.19
N LEU A 45 -17.11 -43.41 16.27
CA LEU A 45 -17.79 -42.83 15.10
C LEU A 45 -19.25 -42.41 15.42
N HIS A 46 -19.82 -41.45 14.68
CA HIS A 46 -20.95 -41.69 13.76
C HIS A 46 -21.45 -40.43 13.00
N SER A 47 -22.22 -40.68 11.95
CA SER A 47 -23.06 -39.77 11.14
C SER A 47 -24.34 -40.56 10.76
N PRO A 48 -25.38 -40.02 10.08
CA PRO A 48 -25.56 -38.68 9.48
C PRO A 48 -26.96 -38.02 9.74
N SER A 49 -27.23 -36.84 9.15
CA SER A 49 -28.51 -36.51 8.46
C SER A 49 -28.52 -35.06 7.91
N HIS A 50 -29.36 -34.79 6.89
CA HIS A 50 -29.45 -33.49 6.19
C HIS A 50 -30.73 -32.72 6.54
N THR A 51 -30.65 -31.37 6.51
CA THR A 51 -31.69 -30.53 5.87
C THR A 51 -31.17 -29.12 5.56
N LEU A 52 -31.64 -28.51 4.47
CA LEU A 52 -31.27 -27.16 4.04
C LEU A 52 -32.28 -26.10 4.50
N SER A 53 -31.79 -24.92 4.90
CA SER A 53 -32.44 -23.66 4.56
C SER A 53 -31.43 -22.50 4.55
N TYR A 54 -31.44 -21.69 3.49
CA TYR A 54 -30.64 -20.46 3.38
C TYR A 54 -31.57 -19.24 3.43
N ARG A 55 -31.29 -18.29 4.33
CA ARG A 55 -31.86 -16.93 4.31
C ARG A 55 -30.80 -15.93 4.78
N LEU A 56 -30.42 -15.02 3.89
CA LEU A 56 -29.44 -13.97 4.18
C LEU A 56 -30.14 -12.66 4.58
N SER A 57 -29.94 -12.24 5.82
CA SER A 57 -30.30 -10.92 6.35
C SER A 57 -29.56 -10.65 7.67
N PRO A 58 -29.48 -9.39 8.14
CA PRO A 58 -28.31 -8.94 8.90
C PRO A 58 -28.24 -9.47 10.33
N ARG A 59 -27.05 -9.99 10.71
CA ARG A 59 -26.76 -10.43 12.08
C ARG A 59 -26.49 -9.25 13.01
N ASN A 60 -27.50 -8.88 13.81
CA ASN A 60 -27.26 -8.21 15.08
C ASN A 60 -26.35 -9.06 15.98
N ARG A 61 -25.43 -8.41 16.71
CA ARG A 61 -24.58 -9.08 17.71
C ARG A 61 -25.39 -9.39 18.97
N THR A 62 -25.55 -10.67 19.31
CA THR A 62 -26.01 -11.10 20.64
C THR A 62 -24.90 -10.92 21.68
N ARG A 63 -25.29 -10.67 22.93
CA ARG A 63 -24.39 -10.66 24.08
C ARG A 63 -23.98 -12.09 24.46
N SER A 64 -22.71 -12.31 24.77
CA SER A 64 -22.30 -13.46 25.57
C SER A 64 -22.64 -13.23 27.04
N THR A 65 -23.21 -14.25 27.69
CA THR A 65 -23.40 -14.29 29.15
C THR A 65 -22.14 -14.88 29.79
N LEU A 66 -21.53 -14.16 30.72
CA LEU A 66 -20.47 -14.69 31.59
C LEU A 66 -21.08 -15.61 32.64
N SER A 67 -20.76 -16.91 32.58
CA SER A 67 -21.05 -17.87 33.63
C SER A 67 -19.90 -17.90 34.63
N ILE A 68 -20.10 -17.30 35.81
CA ILE A 68 -19.17 -17.47 36.94
C ILE A 68 -19.63 -18.71 37.72
N GLN A 69 -18.80 -19.75 37.73
CA GLN A 69 -18.93 -20.83 38.70
C GLN A 69 -18.22 -20.44 39.99
N PHE A 70 -18.89 -20.59 41.13
CA PHE A 70 -18.24 -20.70 42.43
C PHE A 70 -18.53 -22.08 43.00
N GLN A 71 -17.48 -22.77 43.45
CA GLN A 71 -17.62 -24.00 44.21
C GLN A 71 -18.16 -23.67 45.61
N ASN A 72 -18.99 -24.55 46.16
CA ASN A 72 -19.33 -24.57 47.58
C ASN A 72 -19.39 -26.03 48.03
N GLY A 73 -18.68 -26.34 49.11
CA GLY A 73 -18.73 -27.66 49.74
C GLY A 73 -18.47 -27.54 51.23
N LEU A 74 -19.40 -28.08 52.03
CA LEU A 74 -19.29 -28.33 53.48
C LEU A 74 -19.21 -27.06 54.38
N SER A 75 -19.69 -27.07 55.63
CA SER A 75 -20.68 -27.93 56.30
C SER A 75 -21.07 -27.36 57.68
N LYS A 76 -22.32 -27.58 58.14
CA LYS A 76 -22.84 -27.25 59.50
C LYS A 76 -22.93 -25.73 59.76
N GLU A 77 -23.67 -25.23 60.76
CA GLU A 77 -24.26 -25.87 61.96
C GLU A 77 -25.72 -25.42 62.26
N LYS A 78 -26.28 -25.84 63.41
CA LYS A 78 -27.63 -25.55 63.93
C LYS A 78 -27.74 -24.07 64.34
N ASP A 79 -28.90 -23.43 64.35
CA ASP A 79 -30.00 -23.69 65.30
C ASP A 79 -31.38 -23.20 64.79
N GLY A 80 -32.45 -23.36 65.58
CA GLY A 80 -33.79 -22.97 65.12
C GLY A 80 -34.81 -22.56 66.21
N ARG A 81 -35.96 -22.02 65.78
CA ARG A 81 -37.19 -21.99 66.60
C ARG A 81 -38.49 -21.76 65.80
N ARG A 82 -39.58 -22.20 66.46
CA ARG A 82 -41.03 -21.93 66.26
C ARG A 82 -41.35 -20.46 65.93
N GLU A 83 -42.53 -20.08 65.39
CA GLU A 83 -43.82 -20.77 65.09
C GLU A 83 -44.46 -20.10 63.83
N ARG A 84 -45.75 -20.06 63.45
CA ARG A 84 -47.08 -20.39 64.02
C ARG A 84 -48.07 -20.74 62.88
N ARG A 85 -49.33 -21.14 63.19
CA ARG A 85 -50.42 -21.37 62.21
C ARG A 85 -51.42 -20.18 62.15
N ALA A 86 -51.81 -19.78 60.93
CA ALA A 86 -53.12 -19.21 60.51
C ALA A 86 -52.99 -18.67 59.05
N GLY A 87 -54.02 -18.53 58.21
CA GLY A 87 -55.44 -18.87 58.32
C GLY A 87 -56.16 -18.55 56.97
N ARG A 88 -57.31 -19.21 56.72
CA ARG A 88 -58.16 -19.17 55.51
C ARG A 88 -58.11 -17.94 54.56
N GLY A 89 -58.09 -18.24 53.25
CA GLY A 89 -59.08 -17.79 52.25
C GLY A 89 -59.26 -16.29 51.97
N GLY A 90 -59.11 -15.89 50.69
CA GLY A 90 -59.59 -14.56 50.23
C GLY A 90 -58.79 -13.85 49.13
N ARG A 91 -57.69 -14.40 48.60
CA ARG A 91 -56.80 -13.66 47.66
C ARG A 91 -56.44 -14.42 46.37
N ALA A 92 -57.43 -15.02 45.71
CA ALA A 92 -57.26 -15.65 44.40
C ALA A 92 -57.32 -14.62 43.25
N GLY A 93 -58.43 -13.88 43.14
CA GLY A 93 -58.70 -12.96 42.02
C GLY A 93 -57.65 -11.85 41.85
N GLU A 94 -57.30 -11.15 42.94
CA GLU A 94 -56.29 -10.07 42.91
C GLU A 94 -54.91 -10.54 42.44
N ARG A 95 -54.52 -11.77 42.79
CA ARG A 95 -53.22 -12.33 42.36
C ARG A 95 -53.21 -12.60 40.86
N ILE A 96 -54.31 -13.07 40.30
CA ILE A 96 -54.47 -13.29 38.85
C ILE A 96 -54.43 -11.94 38.12
N TRP A 97 -55.20 -10.95 38.55
CA TRP A 97 -55.18 -9.60 37.98
C TRP A 97 -53.80 -8.92 38.09
N GLY A 98 -53.13 -9.05 39.24
CA GLY A 98 -51.77 -8.56 39.46
C GLY A 98 -50.68 -9.29 38.66
N PHE A 99 -50.96 -10.48 38.14
CA PHE A 99 -50.10 -11.24 37.24
C PHE A 99 -50.35 -10.87 35.76
N VAL A 100 -51.63 -10.77 35.36
CA VAL A 100 -52.05 -10.30 34.04
C VAL A 100 -51.57 -8.87 33.80
N ARG A 101 -51.75 -7.95 34.75
CA ARG A 101 -51.29 -6.55 34.66
C ARG A 101 -49.77 -6.44 34.56
N ARG A 102 -49.02 -7.34 35.21
CA ARG A 102 -47.55 -7.44 35.06
C ARG A 102 -47.14 -7.96 33.68
N ARG A 103 -47.80 -8.98 33.15
CA ARG A 103 -47.56 -9.47 31.78
C ARG A 103 -47.88 -8.41 30.73
N TRP A 104 -48.98 -7.67 30.86
CA TRP A 104 -49.30 -6.53 30.00
C TRP A 104 -48.26 -5.42 30.09
N ALA A 105 -47.78 -5.05 31.29
CA ALA A 105 -46.71 -4.06 31.43
C ALA A 105 -45.41 -4.49 30.72
N VAL A 106 -45.04 -5.77 30.79
CA VAL A 106 -43.88 -6.33 30.06
C VAL A 106 -44.10 -6.30 28.54
N VAL A 107 -45.29 -6.62 28.05
CA VAL A 107 -45.63 -6.54 26.61
C VAL A 107 -45.57 -5.08 26.12
N VAL A 108 -46.10 -4.13 26.89
CA VAL A 108 -46.03 -2.69 26.56
C VAL A 108 -44.58 -2.19 26.57
N LEU A 109 -43.76 -2.59 27.54
CA LEU A 109 -42.33 -2.25 27.56
C LEU A 109 -41.55 -2.86 26.38
N LEU A 110 -41.87 -4.09 25.98
CA LEU A 110 -41.29 -4.72 24.78
C LEU A 110 -41.72 -4.00 23.50
N ALA A 111 -43.01 -3.65 23.37
CA ALA A 111 -43.51 -2.87 22.24
C ALA A 111 -42.85 -1.49 22.17
N LEU A 112 -42.71 -0.80 23.31
CA LEU A 112 -42.03 0.49 23.39
C LEU A 112 -40.54 0.36 23.04
N ALA A 113 -39.85 -0.68 23.50
CA ALA A 113 -38.47 -0.96 23.14
C ALA A 113 -38.30 -1.26 21.64
N VAL A 114 -39.22 -2.01 21.03
CA VAL A 114 -39.25 -2.25 19.57
C VAL A 114 -39.51 -0.95 18.81
N VAL A 115 -40.44 -0.11 19.27
CA VAL A 115 -40.70 1.22 18.66
C VAL A 115 -39.49 2.14 18.79
N VAL A 116 -38.80 2.16 19.93
CA VAL A 116 -37.56 2.94 20.11
C VAL A 116 -36.43 2.41 19.24
N VAL A 117 -36.24 1.09 19.13
CA VAL A 117 -35.24 0.49 18.23
C VAL A 117 -35.57 0.78 16.76
N LEU A 118 -36.84 0.63 16.36
CA LEU A 118 -37.28 0.92 14.99
C LEU A 118 -37.16 2.42 14.67
N TYR A 119 -37.51 3.29 15.61
CA TYR A 119 -37.31 4.74 15.48
C TYR A 119 -35.83 5.10 15.38
N LEU A 120 -34.95 4.47 16.16
CA LEU A 120 -33.50 4.67 16.06
C LEU A 120 -32.92 4.13 14.75
N LEU A 121 -33.46 3.04 14.20
CA LEU A 121 -33.09 2.50 12.89
C LEU A 121 -33.62 3.36 11.73
N LEU A 122 -34.82 3.95 11.85
CA LEU A 122 -35.38 4.89 10.88
C LEU A 122 -34.79 6.31 11.02
N ARG A 123 -34.15 6.61 12.15
CA ARG A 123 -33.36 7.83 12.42
C ARG A 123 -31.85 7.62 12.39
N THR A 124 -31.31 6.47 11.95
CA THR A 124 -29.89 6.44 11.56
C THR A 124 -29.74 7.44 10.42
N PRO A 125 -28.99 8.55 10.59
CA PRO A 125 -28.95 9.57 9.55
C PRO A 125 -28.31 8.95 8.31
N GLU A 126 -29.06 8.90 7.21
CA GLU A 126 -28.51 8.52 5.92
C GLU A 126 -27.28 9.41 5.66
N ARG A 127 -26.12 8.80 5.46
CA ARG A 127 -24.87 9.55 5.28
C ARG A 127 -25.06 10.47 4.07
N PRO A 128 -24.90 11.80 4.21
CA PRO A 128 -25.15 12.71 3.10
C PRO A 128 -24.33 12.30 1.87
N PRO A 129 -24.91 12.37 0.66
CA PRO A 129 -24.27 11.86 -0.55
C PRO A 129 -22.92 12.54 -0.77
N LEU A 130 -21.98 11.79 -1.36
CA LEU A 130 -20.67 12.33 -1.74
C LEU A 130 -20.82 13.18 -3.00
N ILE A 131 -21.21 14.44 -2.79
CA ILE A 131 -21.23 15.45 -3.85
C ILE A 131 -19.80 15.97 -4.00
N ILE A 132 -19.14 15.59 -5.09
CA ILE A 132 -17.86 16.16 -5.52
C ILE A 132 -18.18 17.16 -6.63
N PRO A 133 -17.97 18.47 -6.43
CA PRO A 133 -18.10 19.43 -7.51
C PRO A 133 -16.97 19.19 -8.52
N LYS A 134 -17.31 19.03 -9.81
CA LYS A 134 -16.32 18.91 -10.88
C LYS A 134 -15.54 20.23 -11.01
N ARG A 135 -14.34 20.24 -10.42
CA ARG A 135 -13.38 21.35 -10.55
C ARG A 135 -12.66 21.19 -11.89
N PRO A 136 -12.63 22.19 -12.78
CA PRO A 136 -11.89 22.09 -14.03
C PRO A 136 -10.40 21.94 -13.75
N TYR A 137 -9.75 21.02 -14.46
CA TYR A 137 -8.30 20.85 -14.50
C TYR A 137 -7.88 20.61 -15.95
N THR A 138 -6.72 21.14 -16.33
CA THR A 138 -6.15 20.94 -17.66
C THR A 138 -5.23 19.73 -17.63
N LEU A 139 -5.40 18.80 -18.56
CA LEU A 139 -4.46 17.70 -18.77
C LEU A 139 -3.06 18.26 -19.09
N GLN A 140 -2.01 17.58 -18.66
CA GLN A 140 -0.63 18.02 -18.82
C GLN A 140 0.17 17.00 -19.63
N GLU A 141 1.06 17.50 -20.48
CA GLU A 141 2.21 16.74 -20.95
C GLU A 141 3.05 16.29 -19.74
N TYR A 142 3.43 15.02 -19.68
CA TYR A 142 4.21 14.51 -18.55
C TYR A 142 5.67 14.93 -18.66
N ARG A 143 6.09 15.80 -17.73
CA ARG A 143 7.47 16.28 -17.60
C ARG A 143 8.14 15.59 -16.42
N HIS A 144 8.93 14.58 -16.74
CA HIS A 144 9.73 13.82 -15.78
C HIS A 144 10.96 14.63 -15.30
N LEU A 145 11.77 14.04 -14.42
CA LEU A 145 13.05 14.60 -13.98
C LEU A 145 14.03 14.75 -15.15
N ASP A 146 14.65 15.93 -15.23
CA ASP A 146 15.81 16.16 -16.08
C ASP A 146 17.07 15.58 -15.41
N GLN A 147 17.65 14.57 -16.06
CA GLN A 147 18.85 13.87 -15.59
C GLN A 147 20.15 14.61 -15.94
N SER A 148 20.13 15.52 -16.91
CA SER A 148 21.33 16.28 -17.34
C SER A 148 21.74 17.36 -16.34
N LEU A 149 20.78 17.87 -15.57
CA LEU A 149 21.04 18.90 -14.57
C LEU A 149 21.76 18.33 -13.35
N PRO A 150 22.76 19.04 -12.79
CA PRO A 150 23.51 18.59 -11.63
C PRO A 150 22.64 18.52 -10.36
N ILE A 151 23.11 17.69 -9.43
CA ILE A 151 22.54 17.50 -8.09
C ILE A 151 23.29 18.44 -7.14
N SER A 152 22.55 19.20 -6.32
CA SER A 152 23.08 20.13 -5.31
C SER A 152 22.76 19.71 -3.88
N LEU A 153 22.60 18.39 -3.67
CA LEU A 153 22.49 17.78 -2.35
C LEU A 153 23.83 17.77 -1.63
N ARG A 154 23.76 17.87 -0.31
CA ARG A 154 24.91 17.76 0.59
C ARG A 154 25.17 16.29 0.92
N PRO A 155 26.42 15.90 1.21
CA PRO A 155 26.72 14.61 1.82
C PRO A 155 25.84 14.36 3.05
N ALA A 156 25.40 13.11 3.24
CA ALA A 156 24.57 12.69 4.36
C ALA A 156 23.32 13.58 4.63
N THR A 157 22.63 14.09 3.61
CA THR A 157 21.38 14.86 3.76
C THR A 157 20.33 14.01 4.50
N ARG A 158 19.77 14.49 5.62
CA ARG A 158 18.93 13.66 6.50
C ARG A 158 17.49 13.54 5.98
N ILE A 159 17.11 12.32 5.61
CA ILE A 159 15.76 11.95 5.19
C ILE A 159 15.05 11.23 6.35
N LEU A 160 13.89 11.74 6.76
CA LEU A 160 12.98 11.03 7.66
C LEU A 160 11.77 10.50 6.89
N HIS A 161 11.70 9.18 6.72
CA HIS A 161 10.53 8.52 6.17
C HIS A 161 9.46 8.38 7.25
N VAL A 162 8.24 8.88 7.01
CA VAL A 162 7.10 8.75 7.93
C VAL A 162 6.10 7.77 7.33
N THR A 163 5.97 6.61 7.99
CA THR A 163 5.25 5.44 7.48
C THR A 163 4.52 4.71 8.60
N LYS A 164 3.67 3.74 8.22
CA LYS A 164 3.07 2.75 9.14
C LYS A 164 3.60 1.35 8.91
N GLU A 165 4.33 1.14 7.81
CA GLU A 165 4.95 -0.13 7.48
C GLU A 165 6.43 0.08 7.17
N PHE A 166 7.29 -0.68 7.83
CA PHE A 166 8.74 -0.71 7.64
C PHE A 166 9.36 -1.92 8.35
N GLY A 167 10.32 -2.59 7.71
CA GLY A 167 11.11 -3.68 8.26
C GLY A 167 10.26 -4.70 9.03
N PRO A 168 10.44 -4.82 10.36
CA PRO A 168 9.76 -5.82 11.19
C PRO A 168 8.24 -5.57 11.39
N ALA A 169 7.71 -4.46 10.87
CA ALA A 169 6.30 -4.12 10.85
C ALA A 169 5.82 -3.95 9.41
N THR A 170 5.66 -5.05 8.67
CA THR A 170 5.32 -5.04 7.23
C THR A 170 4.14 -5.97 6.95
N MET A 171 3.06 -5.45 6.37
CA MET A 171 1.81 -6.19 6.09
C MET A 171 1.55 -6.37 4.60
N GLY A 172 1.96 -5.41 3.77
CA GLY A 172 1.75 -5.40 2.33
C GLY A 172 2.95 -4.86 1.55
N GLY A 173 2.72 -4.57 0.27
CA GLY A 173 3.76 -4.10 -0.64
C GLY A 173 4.40 -2.77 -0.23
N LEU A 174 3.70 -1.93 0.55
CA LEU A 174 4.22 -0.66 1.07
C LEU A 174 5.44 -0.89 1.99
N GLY A 175 5.31 -1.76 2.98
CA GLY A 175 6.42 -2.04 3.91
C GLY A 175 7.62 -2.68 3.21
N VAL A 176 7.39 -3.66 2.33
CA VAL A 176 8.46 -4.32 1.54
C VAL A 176 9.21 -3.30 0.69
N MET A 177 8.48 -2.54 -0.14
CA MET A 177 9.04 -1.51 -1.02
C MET A 177 9.82 -0.46 -0.25
N LEU A 178 9.27 0.06 0.85
CA LEU A 178 9.91 1.13 1.62
C LEU A 178 11.15 0.64 2.38
N THR A 179 11.14 -0.61 2.85
CA THR A 179 12.31 -1.22 3.49
C THR A 179 13.46 -1.34 2.49
N ALA A 180 13.19 -1.91 1.31
CA ALA A 180 14.19 -2.06 0.24
C ALA A 180 14.72 -0.71 -0.27
N LEU A 181 13.83 0.27 -0.47
CA LEU A 181 14.19 1.64 -0.83
C LEU A 181 15.09 2.29 0.23
N SER A 182 14.77 2.16 1.52
CA SER A 182 15.57 2.76 2.59
C SER A 182 16.94 2.09 2.76
N ILE A 183 17.05 0.78 2.52
CA ILE A 183 18.35 0.08 2.46
C ILE A 183 19.19 0.67 1.33
N ALA A 184 18.69 0.62 0.09
CA ALA A 184 19.42 1.10 -1.08
C ALA A 184 19.73 2.62 -1.02
N GLN A 185 18.89 3.42 -0.36
CA GLN A 185 19.19 4.82 -0.08
C GLN A 185 20.26 5.00 1.00
N SER A 186 20.36 4.10 1.99
CA SER A 186 21.42 4.14 3.01
C SER A 186 22.80 3.69 2.50
N ASP A 187 22.87 3.12 1.30
CA ASP A 187 24.13 2.83 0.59
C ASP A 187 24.68 4.07 -0.15
N SER A 188 23.90 5.16 -0.28
CA SER A 188 24.31 6.40 -0.94
C SER A 188 25.02 7.38 0.02
N PRO A 189 26.23 7.90 -0.32
CA PRO A 189 26.93 8.88 0.53
C PRO A 189 26.22 10.25 0.61
N LEU A 190 25.22 10.50 -0.25
CA LEU A 190 24.44 11.74 -0.23
C LEU A 190 23.30 11.73 0.80
N LEU A 191 22.94 10.58 1.39
CA LEU A 191 21.74 10.43 2.19
C LEU A 191 22.03 9.85 3.58
N ALA A 192 21.33 10.36 4.60
CA ALA A 192 21.28 9.76 5.94
C ALA A 192 19.83 9.39 6.26
N ILE A 193 19.55 8.09 6.30
CA ILE A 193 18.17 7.56 6.35
C ILE A 193 17.74 7.24 7.79
N ALA A 194 16.57 7.74 8.16
CA ALA A 194 15.88 7.39 9.40
C ALA A 194 14.37 7.22 9.16
N VAL A 195 13.68 6.51 10.06
CA VAL A 195 12.26 6.18 9.92
C VAL A 195 11.47 6.60 11.16
N ALA A 196 10.32 7.24 10.97
CA ALA A 196 9.30 7.43 12.00
C ALA A 196 8.19 6.39 11.80
N LEU A 197 8.01 5.50 12.78
CA LEU A 197 7.13 4.33 12.73
C LEU A 197 6.29 4.26 14.03
N PRO A 198 5.05 3.76 14.01
CA PRO A 198 4.31 3.51 15.24
C PRO A 198 4.92 2.37 16.05
N HIS A 199 4.95 2.52 17.38
CA HIS A 199 5.43 1.47 18.29
C HIS A 199 4.35 0.38 18.44
N TYR A 200 4.30 -0.55 17.49
CA TYR A 200 3.36 -1.68 17.53
C TYR A 200 3.67 -2.63 18.68
N SER A 201 2.64 -3.05 19.42
CA SER A 201 2.85 -3.81 20.68
C SER A 201 3.58 -5.15 20.51
N TYR A 202 3.46 -5.82 19.36
CA TYR A 202 4.17 -7.07 19.08
C TYR A 202 5.68 -6.89 18.86
N LEU A 203 6.18 -5.66 18.67
CA LEU A 203 7.61 -5.42 18.54
C LEU A 203 8.37 -5.69 19.86
N HIS A 204 7.69 -5.53 21.01
CA HIS A 204 8.21 -5.94 22.33
C HIS A 204 8.39 -7.46 22.49
N GLU A 205 7.75 -8.27 21.63
CA GLU A 205 7.90 -9.73 21.62
C GLU A 205 9.00 -10.18 20.65
N ARG A 206 9.54 -9.26 19.82
CA ARG A 206 10.56 -9.51 18.80
C ARG A 206 11.93 -8.93 19.14
N TYR A 207 11.96 -7.86 19.92
CA TYR A 207 13.17 -7.13 20.29
C TYR A 207 13.29 -6.97 21.80
N SER A 208 14.50 -7.07 22.31
CA SER A 208 14.82 -6.86 23.72
C SER A 208 14.69 -5.37 24.14
N ALA A 209 14.64 -5.14 25.45
CA ALA A 209 14.64 -3.79 26.02
C ALA A 209 15.95 -3.02 25.75
N ASP A 210 17.04 -3.74 25.47
CA ASP A 210 18.36 -3.16 25.16
C ASP A 210 18.50 -2.76 23.68
N GLU A 211 17.63 -3.29 22.80
CA GLU A 211 17.50 -2.89 21.39
C GLU A 211 16.51 -1.73 21.21
N ILE A 212 15.37 -1.75 21.91
CA ILE A 212 14.35 -0.68 21.90
C ILE A 212 14.60 0.29 23.05
N ARG A 213 15.53 1.24 22.85
CA ARG A 213 15.97 2.17 23.89
C ARG A 213 15.03 3.38 24.02
N PRO A 214 14.68 3.86 25.22
CA PRO A 214 13.96 5.13 25.38
C PRO A 214 14.75 6.30 24.79
N PHE A 215 14.11 7.14 23.96
CA PHE A 215 14.75 8.24 23.25
C PHE A 215 14.25 9.62 23.71
N ALA A 216 12.93 9.83 23.73
CA ALA A 216 12.33 11.10 24.09
C ALA A 216 10.92 10.93 24.69
N ASN A 217 10.42 11.97 25.36
CA ASN A 217 9.02 12.09 25.76
C ASN A 217 8.45 13.38 25.14
N LEU A 218 7.81 13.24 23.99
CA LEU A 218 7.15 14.35 23.29
C LEU A 218 5.81 14.69 23.99
N THR A 219 5.23 15.83 23.64
CA THR A 219 3.91 16.24 24.14
C THR A 219 3.09 16.85 23.01
N ILE A 220 1.89 16.30 22.77
CA ILE A 220 0.95 16.80 21.76
C ILE A 220 -0.23 17.53 22.42
N PRO A 221 -0.71 18.66 21.88
CA PRO A 221 -1.97 19.29 22.30
C PRO A 221 -3.18 18.57 21.66
N ILE A 222 -4.17 18.22 22.47
CA ILE A 222 -5.46 17.66 22.01
C ILE A 222 -6.61 18.50 22.57
N THR A 223 -7.34 19.17 21.68
CA THR A 223 -8.51 20.00 22.00
C THR A 223 -9.64 19.11 22.54
N THR A 224 -10.05 19.30 23.80
CA THR A 224 -11.07 18.44 24.45
C THR A 224 -12.49 18.84 24.10
N HIS A 225 -12.75 20.15 24.01
CA HIS A 225 -14.06 20.73 23.66
C HIS A 225 -13.94 21.62 22.43
N PRO A 226 -13.90 21.05 21.21
CA PRO A 226 -13.68 21.81 19.96
C PRO A 226 -14.82 22.76 19.58
N SER A 227 -16.00 22.58 20.18
CA SER A 227 -17.18 23.46 20.09
C SER A 227 -17.18 24.60 21.12
N SER A 228 -16.29 24.59 22.13
CA SER A 228 -16.14 25.72 23.04
C SER A 228 -15.40 26.87 22.34
N SER A 229 -15.80 28.12 22.58
CA SER A 229 -15.05 29.30 22.14
C SER A 229 -13.62 29.31 22.70
N SER A 230 -13.42 28.78 23.91
CA SER A 230 -12.11 28.70 24.58
C SER A 230 -11.22 27.53 24.13
N ARG A 231 -11.74 26.60 23.30
CA ARG A 231 -11.06 25.37 22.81
C ARG A 231 -9.96 24.81 23.74
N PRO A 232 -10.28 24.40 24.98
CA PRO A 232 -9.28 23.93 25.92
C PRO A 232 -8.52 22.71 25.38
N ALA A 233 -7.18 22.78 25.38
CA ALA A 233 -6.31 21.72 24.91
C ALA A 233 -5.69 20.97 26.10
N LYS A 234 -5.93 19.66 26.18
CA LYS A 234 -5.18 18.76 27.07
C LYS A 234 -3.87 18.40 26.38
N HIS A 235 -2.76 18.64 27.06
CA HIS A 235 -1.45 18.18 26.64
C HIS A 235 -1.29 16.69 27.00
N ILE A 236 -0.80 15.89 26.05
CA ILE A 236 -0.72 14.43 26.13
C ILE A 236 0.70 13.98 25.80
N ARG A 237 1.33 13.25 26.73
CA ARG A 237 2.68 12.68 26.55
C ARG A 237 2.66 11.60 25.47
N VAL A 238 3.67 11.62 24.60
CA VAL A 238 3.97 10.55 23.64
C VAL A 238 5.40 10.07 23.91
N PRO A 239 5.59 8.86 24.48
CA PRO A 239 6.92 8.28 24.58
C PRO A 239 7.44 7.91 23.18
N VAL A 240 8.73 8.12 22.95
CA VAL A 240 9.42 7.71 21.73
C VAL A 240 10.61 6.84 22.12
N SER A 241 10.71 5.66 21.54
CA SER A 241 11.90 4.81 21.61
C SER A 241 12.70 4.90 20.31
N LEU A 242 13.98 4.60 20.37
CA LEU A 242 14.85 4.38 19.22
C LEU A 242 15.17 2.88 19.13
N LEU A 243 14.85 2.28 17.99
CA LEU A 243 15.32 0.96 17.58
C LEU A 243 16.36 1.16 16.49
N ARG A 244 17.59 0.67 16.68
CA ARG A 244 18.54 0.52 15.58
C ARG A 244 18.27 -0.79 14.88
N TRP A 245 17.46 -0.73 13.83
CA TRP A 245 17.14 -1.93 13.07
C TRP A 245 18.34 -2.32 12.22
N SER A 246 18.94 -3.46 12.55
CA SER A 246 20.03 -4.05 11.80
C SER A 246 19.52 -4.80 10.57
N TYR A 247 20.26 -4.67 9.48
CA TYR A 247 20.05 -5.45 8.26
C TYR A 247 21.42 -5.85 7.69
N THR A 248 21.46 -6.97 6.98
CA THR A 248 22.63 -7.35 6.17
C THR A 248 22.38 -6.84 4.75
N PRO A 249 23.28 -6.03 4.16
CA PRO A 249 23.20 -5.68 2.75
C PRO A 249 23.06 -6.92 1.86
N SER A 250 22.54 -6.78 0.64
CA SER A 250 22.48 -7.92 -0.27
C SER A 250 23.91 -8.41 -0.50
N PRO A 251 24.26 -9.66 -0.13
CA PRO A 251 25.59 -10.17 -0.41
C PRO A 251 25.72 -10.26 -1.93
N ASP A 252 26.95 -10.22 -2.46
CA ASP A 252 27.13 -10.68 -3.83
C ASP A 252 26.67 -12.15 -3.90
N PHE A 253 25.58 -12.39 -4.63
CA PHE A 253 24.93 -13.69 -4.79
C PHE A 253 25.07 -14.24 -6.21
N LEU A 254 25.70 -13.48 -7.11
CA LEU A 254 25.94 -13.88 -8.48
C LEU A 254 27.37 -14.38 -8.65
N HIS A 255 28.36 -13.60 -8.21
CA HIS A 255 29.76 -13.96 -8.37
C HIS A 255 30.16 -15.13 -7.46
N VAL A 256 31.20 -15.85 -7.87
CA VAL A 256 31.95 -16.80 -7.04
C VAL A 256 33.25 -16.10 -6.64
N PRO A 257 33.65 -16.05 -5.34
CA PRO A 257 34.92 -15.45 -4.95
C PRO A 257 36.09 -16.25 -5.52
N SER A 258 37.27 -15.63 -5.56
CA SER A 258 38.51 -16.26 -5.99
C SER A 258 39.54 -16.18 -4.86
N PRO A 259 39.97 -17.32 -4.28
CA PRO A 259 39.68 -18.69 -4.68
C PRO A 259 38.27 -19.18 -4.30
N ALA A 260 37.70 -20.08 -5.10
CA ALA A 260 36.32 -20.58 -4.96
C ALA A 260 36.04 -21.41 -3.68
N ASN A 261 37.05 -21.62 -2.83
CA ASN A 261 36.93 -22.29 -1.53
C ASN A 261 36.86 -21.32 -0.35
N GLU A 262 37.01 -20.00 -0.56
CA GLU A 262 36.84 -19.03 0.51
C GLU A 262 35.36 -18.93 0.91
N PRO A 263 35.04 -19.01 2.22
CA PRO A 263 33.69 -18.78 2.70
C PRO A 263 33.33 -17.31 2.46
N ILE A 264 32.30 -17.09 1.65
CA ILE A 264 31.77 -15.75 1.38
C ILE A 264 31.33 -15.15 2.71
N SER A 265 32.08 -14.18 3.20
CA SER A 265 31.69 -13.39 4.37
C SER A 265 30.45 -12.58 4.01
N ASP A 266 29.45 -12.63 4.88
CA ASP A 266 28.32 -11.71 4.77
C ASP A 266 28.83 -10.27 4.92
N PRO A 267 28.33 -9.31 4.11
CA PRO A 267 28.70 -7.91 4.26
C PRO A 267 28.34 -7.43 5.68
N PRO A 268 29.15 -6.56 6.30
CA PRO A 268 28.93 -6.13 7.68
C PRO A 268 27.53 -5.54 7.84
N SER A 269 26.85 -5.92 8.93
CA SER A 269 25.49 -5.48 9.19
C SER A 269 25.42 -3.97 9.38
N ARG A 270 24.56 -3.33 8.59
CA ARG A 270 24.27 -1.90 8.65
C ARG A 270 23.05 -1.68 9.54
N THR A 271 22.82 -0.44 9.97
CA THR A 271 21.65 -0.10 10.81
C THR A 271 20.91 1.13 10.30
N ILE A 272 19.60 1.17 10.50
CA ILE A 272 18.74 2.33 10.28
C ILE A 272 18.11 2.73 11.62
N ASP A 273 18.19 4.01 11.97
CA ASP A 273 17.54 4.58 13.17
C ASP A 273 16.00 4.64 12.94
N ILE A 274 15.24 3.82 13.69
CA ILE A 274 13.77 3.86 13.72
C ILE A 274 13.28 4.51 15.02
N TYR A 275 12.63 5.66 14.89
CA TYR A 275 11.89 6.30 15.97
C TYR A 275 10.50 5.67 16.11
N LEU A 276 10.33 4.86 17.16
CA LEU A 276 9.10 4.17 17.50
C LEU A 276 8.21 5.06 18.38
N LEU A 277 7.21 5.70 17.76
CA LEU A 277 6.28 6.60 18.46
C LEU A 277 5.20 5.80 19.20
N GLY A 278 5.17 5.91 20.53
CA GLY A 278 4.43 5.02 21.41
C GLY A 278 3.01 5.44 21.81
N PRO A 279 2.26 4.53 22.48
CA PRO A 279 1.01 4.85 23.12
C PRO A 279 1.21 5.80 24.32
N SER A 280 0.22 6.65 24.58
CA SER A 280 0.24 7.55 25.75
C SER A 280 -0.31 6.87 26.99
N ASP A 281 0.11 7.30 28.18
CA ASP A 281 -0.51 6.92 29.45
C ASP A 281 -2.02 7.29 29.50
N SER A 282 -2.42 8.34 28.78
CA SER A 282 -3.79 8.84 28.75
C SER A 282 -4.72 8.04 27.83
N ARG A 283 -5.86 7.57 28.36
CA ARG A 283 -6.98 7.09 27.54
C ARG A 283 -7.53 8.23 26.64
N PRO A 284 -7.97 7.95 25.40
CA PRO A 284 -8.02 6.65 24.74
C PRO A 284 -6.67 6.21 24.10
N PHE A 285 -5.66 7.07 24.08
CA PHE A 285 -4.38 6.85 23.39
C PHE A 285 -3.48 5.78 24.05
N SER A 286 -3.77 5.33 25.27
CA SER A 286 -3.23 4.08 25.85
C SER A 286 -3.70 2.79 25.15
N ALA A 287 -4.53 2.92 24.10
CA ALA A 287 -4.84 1.86 23.14
C ALA A 287 -4.30 2.14 21.71
N ALA A 288 -3.48 3.17 21.51
CA ALA A 288 -2.77 3.37 20.25
C ALA A 288 -1.82 2.20 19.98
N PHE A 289 -1.67 1.87 18.69
CA PHE A 289 -0.70 0.89 18.15
C PHE A 289 -0.72 -0.53 18.76
N ARG A 290 -1.77 -0.86 19.52
CA ARG A 290 -2.06 -2.25 19.88
C ARG A 290 -2.32 -3.06 18.61
N ALA A 291 -1.50 -4.08 18.39
CA ALA A 291 -1.56 -5.04 17.30
C ALA A 291 -0.96 -6.36 17.79
N LYS A 292 -1.51 -7.49 17.34
CA LYS A 292 -0.98 -8.83 17.68
C LYS A 292 0.15 -9.27 16.76
N ASP A 293 0.04 -8.86 15.51
CA ASP A 293 0.87 -9.25 14.38
C ASP A 293 0.80 -8.14 13.32
N GLU A 294 1.56 -8.27 12.24
CA GLU A 294 1.62 -7.32 11.14
C GLU A 294 0.27 -7.14 10.45
N GLY A 295 -0.57 -8.18 10.41
CA GLY A 295 -1.94 -8.12 9.88
C GLY A 295 -2.84 -7.13 10.62
N ASP A 296 -2.53 -6.82 11.88
CA ASP A 296 -3.25 -5.88 12.74
C ASP A 296 -2.74 -4.42 12.66
N ILE A 297 -1.74 -4.09 11.84
CA ILE A 297 -1.19 -2.72 11.68
C ILE A 297 -2.28 -1.66 11.45
N TYR A 298 -3.29 -1.99 10.63
CA TYR A 298 -4.43 -1.14 10.30
C TYR A 298 -5.70 -1.41 11.14
N SER A 299 -5.65 -2.36 12.09
CA SER A 299 -6.74 -2.62 13.03
C SER A 299 -6.86 -1.53 14.10
N ALA A 300 -8.08 -1.27 14.56
CA ALA A 300 -8.37 -0.31 15.63
C ALA A 300 -9.02 -1.01 16.84
N TYR A 301 -8.26 -1.07 17.93
CA TYR A 301 -8.70 -1.67 19.19
C TYR A 301 -9.46 -0.66 20.06
N LYS A 302 -10.65 -1.05 20.53
CA LYS A 302 -11.45 -0.22 21.44
C LYS A 302 -10.64 0.12 22.71
N PRO A 303 -10.71 1.36 23.22
CA PRO A 303 -11.68 2.42 22.88
C PRO A 303 -11.32 3.33 21.69
N LEU A 304 -10.15 3.17 21.05
CA LEU A 304 -9.66 4.13 20.05
C LEU A 304 -10.30 3.91 18.66
N LYS A 305 -10.71 5.00 17.98
CA LYS A 305 -11.11 4.97 16.55
C LYS A 305 -9.85 4.85 15.68
N GLN A 306 -9.93 4.21 14.50
CA GLN A 306 -8.81 4.14 13.54
C GLN A 306 -8.29 5.54 13.17
N GLU A 307 -9.20 6.45 12.81
CA GLU A 307 -8.92 7.86 12.54
C GLU A 307 -8.16 8.56 13.70
N TRP A 308 -8.51 8.25 14.96
CA TRP A 308 -7.83 8.81 16.12
C TRP A 308 -6.43 8.23 16.33
N LYS A 309 -6.20 6.94 15.99
CA LYS A 309 -4.85 6.33 15.97
C LYS A 309 -3.97 7.01 14.92
N ASP A 310 -4.55 7.31 13.76
CA ASP A 310 -3.85 7.89 12.61
C ASP A 310 -3.53 9.37 12.83
N LEU A 311 -4.49 10.18 13.31
CA LEU A 311 -4.28 11.60 13.64
C LEU A 311 -3.32 11.77 14.83
N TYR A 312 -3.36 10.87 15.81
CA TYR A 312 -2.38 10.82 16.91
C TYR A 312 -0.96 10.56 16.41
N PHE A 313 -0.77 9.57 15.54
CA PHE A 313 0.52 9.32 14.90
C PHE A 313 1.00 10.52 14.09
N ALA A 314 0.14 11.10 13.25
CA ALA A 314 0.49 12.24 12.40
C ALA A 314 0.90 13.48 13.23
N ARG A 315 0.22 13.75 14.35
CA ARG A 315 0.62 14.84 15.26
C ARG A 315 1.93 14.53 15.96
N ALA A 316 2.09 13.32 16.49
CA ALA A 316 3.31 12.89 17.18
C ALA A 316 4.56 12.93 16.27
N ALA A 317 4.44 12.50 15.00
CA ALA A 317 5.53 12.57 14.03
C ALA A 317 5.91 14.03 13.70
N ALA A 318 4.95 14.96 13.65
CA ALA A 318 5.24 16.38 13.47
C ALA A 318 5.92 17.02 14.69
N GLU A 319 5.63 16.58 15.92
CA GLU A 319 6.40 16.98 17.11
C GLU A 319 7.79 16.34 17.15
N LEU A 320 7.97 15.11 16.63
CA LEU A 320 9.28 14.46 16.54
C LEU A 320 10.22 15.24 15.61
N VAL A 321 9.74 15.64 14.43
CA VAL A 321 10.51 16.47 13.49
C VAL A 321 10.95 17.79 14.16
N ALA A 322 10.05 18.44 14.90
CA ALA A 322 10.39 19.66 15.64
C ALA A 322 11.38 19.39 16.78
N TYR A 323 11.25 18.28 17.52
CA TYR A 323 12.18 17.89 18.58
C TYR A 323 13.60 17.66 18.06
N LEU A 324 13.74 17.02 16.88
CA LEU A 324 15.03 16.82 16.21
C LEU A 324 15.64 18.14 15.69
N GLY A 325 14.83 19.14 15.34
CA GLY A 325 15.30 20.48 14.99
C GLY A 325 15.51 21.44 16.17
N ALA A 326 14.98 21.14 17.36
CA ALA A 326 14.89 22.10 18.47
C ALA A 326 16.22 22.42 19.18
N LYS A 327 17.27 21.61 18.96
CA LYS A 327 18.62 21.82 19.50
C LYS A 327 19.62 22.31 18.45
N ASP A 328 19.18 22.41 17.21
CA ASP A 328 20.01 22.74 16.08
C ASP A 328 19.87 24.24 15.79
N GLU A 329 20.97 24.98 15.83
CA GLU A 329 20.97 26.42 15.56
C GLU A 329 20.95 26.71 14.05
N ALA A 330 21.41 25.75 13.22
CA ALA A 330 21.53 25.89 11.78
C ALA A 330 20.22 25.62 11.03
N THR A 331 20.08 26.22 9.86
CA THR A 331 19.00 25.96 8.91
C THR A 331 19.23 24.65 8.13
N VAL A 332 18.21 24.18 7.40
CA VAL A 332 18.34 23.05 6.46
C VAL A 332 19.14 23.39 5.18
N PHE A 333 19.89 24.50 5.21
CA PHE A 333 20.67 25.04 4.10
C PHE A 333 22.08 25.48 4.49
N GLU A 334 22.38 25.64 5.77
CA GLU A 334 23.72 25.90 6.33
C GLU A 334 24.36 24.58 6.71
N ASP A 335 25.65 24.45 6.39
CA ASP A 335 26.42 23.22 6.58
C ASP A 335 26.71 22.96 8.05
N ASP A 336 26.99 21.70 8.37
CA ASP A 336 27.32 21.31 9.74
C ASP A 336 28.83 21.48 9.94
N ASP A 337 29.22 22.52 10.69
CA ASP A 337 30.60 22.70 11.18
C ASP A 337 31.06 21.59 12.16
N LEU A 338 30.22 20.57 12.38
CA LEU A 338 30.62 19.29 12.95
C LEU A 338 31.46 18.55 11.92
N ALA A 339 32.78 18.71 12.04
CA ALA A 339 33.75 17.90 11.32
C ALA A 339 33.39 16.40 11.41
N LEU A 340 33.55 15.70 10.28
CA LEU A 340 33.62 14.25 10.27
C LEU A 340 35.01 13.84 10.76
N ASP A 341 35.30 14.10 12.03
CA ASP A 341 36.50 13.59 12.71
C ASP A 341 36.53 12.07 12.54
N GLU A 342 37.70 11.50 12.24
CA GLU A 342 37.83 10.10 11.80
C GLU A 342 37.59 9.03 12.91
N GLU A 343 37.15 9.45 14.10
CA GLU A 343 36.71 8.56 15.17
C GLU A 343 35.27 8.06 14.92
N GLU A 344 34.98 6.80 15.26
CA GLU A 344 33.66 6.21 15.00
C GLU A 344 32.49 7.06 15.56
N PRO A 345 31.42 7.29 14.77
CA PRO A 345 30.37 8.26 15.11
C PRO A 345 29.68 7.86 16.43
N THR A 346 30.01 8.59 17.50
CA THR A 346 29.70 8.18 18.88
C THR A 346 28.20 7.87 19.01
N PRO A 347 27.80 6.66 19.49
CA PRO A 347 26.51 6.02 19.17
C PRO A 347 25.24 6.65 19.78
N GLY A 348 25.02 7.94 19.56
CA GLY A 348 23.87 8.75 20.00
C GLY A 348 23.86 10.20 19.49
N LEU A 349 24.90 10.68 18.80
CA LEU A 349 24.94 12.02 18.20
C LEU A 349 24.12 12.10 16.90
N SER A 350 24.41 11.23 15.91
CA SER A 350 23.66 11.18 14.64
C SER A 350 22.14 11.02 14.84
N ALA A 351 21.71 10.28 15.88
CA ALA A 351 20.30 10.07 16.22
C ALA A 351 19.52 11.34 16.64
N LYS A 352 20.18 12.50 16.80
CA LYS A 352 19.59 13.77 17.27
C LYS A 352 19.73 14.95 16.31
N ARG A 353 20.36 14.77 15.14
CA ARG A 353 20.56 15.80 14.11
C ARG A 353 19.23 16.22 13.44
N ARG A 354 19.13 17.48 12.97
CA ARG A 354 17.94 17.99 12.25
C ARG A 354 17.59 17.15 11.01
N VAL A 355 16.32 17.19 10.64
CA VAL A 355 15.80 16.57 9.40
C VAL A 355 15.81 17.61 8.29
N ASP A 356 16.45 17.32 7.16
CA ASP A 356 16.43 18.18 5.96
C ASP A 356 15.17 17.93 5.12
N VAL A 357 14.77 16.66 4.98
CA VAL A 357 13.61 16.23 4.19
C VAL A 357 12.73 15.26 4.96
N VAL A 358 11.42 15.55 5.02
CA VAL A 358 10.40 14.63 5.54
C VAL A 358 9.70 13.98 4.35
N HIS A 359 9.83 12.66 4.21
CA HIS A 359 9.20 11.87 3.16
C HIS A 359 7.95 11.17 3.73
N LEU A 360 6.77 11.61 3.31
CA LEU A 360 5.49 11.08 3.76
C LEU A 360 4.99 9.98 2.82
N HIS A 361 4.72 8.80 3.38
CA HIS A 361 4.23 7.65 2.64
C HIS A 361 2.72 7.46 2.84
N GLY A 362 1.96 7.78 1.80
CA GLY A 362 0.53 7.53 1.69
C GLY A 362 -0.41 8.46 2.48
N ALA A 363 -1.68 8.47 2.05
CA ALA A 363 -2.73 9.40 2.49
C ALA A 363 -2.98 9.39 4.00
N THR A 364 -2.72 8.26 4.65
CA THR A 364 -2.89 8.12 6.10
C THR A 364 -1.84 8.87 6.93
N ASN A 365 -0.74 9.32 6.29
CA ASN A 365 0.32 10.14 6.87
C ASN A 365 0.34 11.58 6.33
N ALA A 366 -0.48 11.91 5.31
CA ALA A 366 -0.57 13.23 4.71
C ALA A 366 -0.84 14.38 5.71
N PHE A 367 -1.52 14.09 6.82
CA PHE A 367 -1.83 15.10 7.85
C PHE A 367 -0.59 15.58 8.63
N VAL A 368 0.54 14.87 8.55
CA VAL A 368 1.85 15.35 9.06
C VAL A 368 2.24 16.64 8.35
N ALA A 369 2.04 16.73 7.03
CA ALA A 369 2.33 17.94 6.27
C ALA A 369 1.48 19.14 6.73
N HIS A 370 0.24 18.91 7.17
CA HIS A 370 -0.57 19.97 7.76
C HIS A 370 0.06 20.50 9.05
N PHE A 371 0.38 19.64 10.01
CA PHE A 371 0.98 20.09 11.27
C PHE A 371 2.34 20.79 11.09
N LEU A 372 3.21 20.28 10.19
CA LEU A 372 4.47 20.94 9.85
C LEU A 372 4.26 22.33 9.22
N ARG A 373 3.28 22.47 8.31
CA ARG A 373 2.98 23.75 7.64
C ARG A 373 2.16 24.72 8.48
N GLU A 374 1.48 24.29 9.53
CA GLU A 374 0.86 25.19 10.52
C GLU A 374 1.93 25.73 11.47
N ARG A 375 2.80 24.87 12.02
CA ARG A 375 3.96 25.29 12.82
C ARG A 375 4.85 26.28 12.06
N GLU A 376 5.13 26.02 10.78
CA GLU A 376 5.87 26.96 9.92
C GLU A 376 5.26 28.37 9.85
N LYS A 377 3.95 28.51 9.99
CA LYS A 377 3.27 29.82 9.96
C LYS A 377 3.28 30.50 11.33
N GLU A 378 3.19 29.72 12.40
CA GLU A 378 3.31 30.19 13.78
C GLU A 378 4.73 30.72 14.05
N GLU A 379 5.76 29.98 13.60
CA GLU A 379 7.17 30.31 13.80
C GLU A 379 7.72 31.30 12.75
N ARG A 380 6.98 31.61 11.67
CA ARG A 380 7.39 32.51 10.57
C ARG A 380 7.90 33.88 11.01
N HIS A 381 7.37 34.42 12.11
CA HIS A 381 7.76 35.73 12.64
C HIS A 381 9.05 35.70 13.48
N VAL A 382 9.54 34.52 13.85
CA VAL A 382 10.78 34.34 14.60
C VAL A 382 11.93 34.17 13.60
N GLN A 383 12.69 35.24 13.36
CA GLN A 383 13.71 35.28 12.31
C GLN A 383 14.77 34.16 12.43
N ARG A 384 15.11 33.73 13.67
CA ARG A 384 16.04 32.60 13.92
C ARG A 384 15.50 31.22 13.54
N LEU A 385 14.19 31.06 13.34
CA LEU A 385 13.55 29.80 12.93
C LEU A 385 13.27 29.74 11.42
N GLN A 386 13.40 30.86 10.71
CA GLN A 386 13.28 30.91 9.26
C GLN A 386 14.38 30.04 8.63
N GLY A 387 13.97 29.03 7.85
CA GLY A 387 14.90 28.05 7.27
C GLY A 387 15.15 26.79 8.10
N ARG A 388 14.67 26.66 9.34
CA ARG A 388 14.80 25.41 10.13
C ARG A 388 13.76 24.34 9.78
N HIS A 389 12.71 24.65 9.01
CA HIS A 389 11.68 23.67 8.64
C HIS A 389 12.03 22.87 7.36
N PRO A 390 11.96 21.52 7.39
CA PRO A 390 12.34 20.66 6.28
C PRO A 390 11.55 20.87 4.99
N ALA A 391 12.12 20.38 3.89
CA ALA A 391 11.37 20.10 2.68
C ALA A 391 10.44 18.90 2.90
N ILE A 392 9.28 18.89 2.24
CA ILE A 392 8.31 17.78 2.33
C ILE A 392 8.19 17.09 0.98
N VAL A 393 8.35 15.77 0.96
CA VAL A 393 7.97 14.90 -0.17
C VAL A 393 6.74 14.09 0.24
N TYR A 394 5.79 13.90 -0.68
CA TYR A 394 4.61 13.07 -0.46
C TYR A 394 4.46 12.06 -1.59
N THR A 395 4.53 10.77 -1.28
CA THR A 395 4.30 9.69 -2.24
C THR A 395 2.89 9.12 -2.11
N LEU A 396 2.19 9.04 -3.24
CA LEU A 396 0.94 8.30 -3.43
C LEU A 396 1.31 6.90 -3.98
N HIS A 397 0.98 5.83 -3.24
CA HIS A 397 1.35 4.46 -3.57
C HIS A 397 0.24 3.66 -4.26
N ASP A 398 -1.02 4.04 -4.05
CA ASP A 398 -2.18 3.45 -4.73
C ASP A 398 -3.14 4.56 -5.20
N SER A 399 -3.57 4.52 -6.46
CA SER A 399 -4.54 5.47 -7.03
C SER A 399 -5.99 5.13 -6.71
N LEU A 400 -6.27 3.95 -6.15
CA LEU A 400 -7.59 3.47 -5.76
C LEU A 400 -7.80 3.63 -4.24
N ASP A 401 -7.13 2.78 -3.44
CA ASP A 401 -7.40 2.66 -1.98
C ASP A 401 -7.08 3.97 -1.21
N GLU A 402 -6.04 4.73 -1.60
CA GLU A 402 -5.65 5.96 -0.88
C GLU A 402 -6.54 7.17 -1.17
N VAL A 403 -7.22 7.20 -2.31
CA VAL A 403 -8.05 8.35 -2.73
C VAL A 403 -9.41 8.33 -2.01
N GLU A 404 -9.83 7.16 -1.55
CA GLU A 404 -10.97 7.00 -0.62
C GLU A 404 -10.64 7.36 0.84
N TYR A 405 -9.36 7.28 1.23
CA TYR A 405 -8.98 7.48 2.64
C TYR A 405 -9.30 8.89 3.14
N SER A 406 -10.02 8.91 4.26
CA SER A 406 -10.64 10.12 4.76
C SER A 406 -10.95 10.02 6.25
N ASN A 407 -10.96 11.16 6.91
CA ASN A 407 -11.28 11.31 8.33
C ASN A 407 -12.60 12.08 8.48
N LEU A 408 -13.41 11.75 9.48
CA LEU A 408 -14.57 12.53 9.86
C LEU A 408 -14.10 13.85 10.49
N VAL A 409 -14.74 14.94 10.10
CA VAL A 409 -14.40 16.28 10.58
C VAL A 409 -14.58 16.39 12.11
N GLU A 410 -15.55 15.66 12.69
CA GLU A 410 -15.72 15.53 14.14
C GLU A 410 -14.48 14.97 14.87
N ASN A 411 -13.66 14.15 14.21
CA ASN A 411 -12.44 13.58 14.78
C ASN A 411 -11.25 14.53 14.55
N VAL A 412 -11.15 15.14 13.37
CA VAL A 412 -10.05 16.04 12.99
C VAL A 412 -9.96 17.25 13.93
N VAL A 413 -11.09 17.88 14.29
CA VAL A 413 -11.10 19.11 15.12
C VAL A 413 -10.46 18.95 16.51
N HIS A 414 -10.27 17.72 17.01
CA HIS A 414 -9.57 17.47 18.26
C HIS A 414 -8.04 17.63 18.17
N PHE A 415 -7.46 17.56 16.97
CA PHE A 415 -6.00 17.62 16.75
C PHE A 415 -5.52 18.96 16.16
N LEU A 416 -6.47 19.84 15.81
CA LEU A 416 -6.19 21.20 15.35
C LEU A 416 -5.86 22.11 16.54
N PRO A 417 -5.02 23.14 16.34
CA PRO A 417 -4.70 24.10 17.40
C PRO A 417 -5.96 24.82 17.91
N PRO A 418 -5.98 25.29 19.17
CA PRO A 418 -6.99 26.24 19.62
C PRO A 418 -6.97 27.47 18.72
N ALA A 419 -8.13 28.09 18.49
CA ALA A 419 -8.15 29.33 17.72
C ALA A 419 -7.47 30.45 18.53
N PRO A 420 -6.71 31.36 17.87
CA PRO A 420 -6.20 32.54 18.55
C PRO A 420 -7.37 33.33 19.14
N ALA A 421 -7.19 33.84 20.37
CA ALA A 421 -8.16 34.73 21.00
C ALA A 421 -8.36 35.98 20.11
N PRO A 422 -9.59 36.53 19.99
CA PRO A 422 -9.87 37.64 19.09
C PRO A 422 -9.14 38.92 19.51
N THR A 423 -8.04 39.23 18.83
CA THR A 423 -7.18 40.38 19.10
C THR A 423 -7.74 41.65 18.44
N ARG A 424 -8.59 42.36 19.19
CA ARG A 424 -9.26 43.63 18.83
C ARG A 424 -10.49 43.47 17.91
N SER A 425 -11.28 44.54 17.86
CA SER A 425 -12.69 44.58 17.43
C SER A 425 -12.94 44.54 15.93
N ASN A 426 -11.91 44.58 15.08
CA ASN A 426 -12.07 44.96 13.67
C ASN A 426 -12.06 43.77 12.69
N ASP A 427 -11.71 42.56 13.14
CA ASP A 427 -11.70 41.35 12.30
C ASP A 427 -13.09 40.70 12.13
N ALA A 428 -14.13 41.31 12.68
CA ALA A 428 -15.48 40.76 12.77
C ALA A 428 -16.31 40.85 11.46
N ASP A 429 -15.94 41.75 10.54
CA ASP A 429 -16.80 42.14 9.41
C ASP A 429 -16.52 41.41 8.07
N ASP A 430 -15.45 40.61 7.93
CA ASP A 430 -15.32 39.64 6.82
C ASP A 430 -15.52 38.20 7.34
N PRO A 431 -16.57 37.47 6.91
CA PRO A 431 -16.75 36.06 7.26
C PRO A 431 -15.64 35.13 6.71
N ARG A 432 -14.67 35.64 5.94
CA ARG A 432 -13.44 34.94 5.54
C ARG A 432 -12.27 35.11 6.52
N THR A 433 -12.25 36.15 7.38
CA THR A 433 -11.17 36.37 8.37
C THR A 433 -11.47 35.73 9.73
N ALA A 434 -12.74 35.40 10.00
CA ALA A 434 -13.14 34.67 11.22
C ALA A 434 -12.29 33.38 11.41
N SER A 435 -11.65 33.26 12.57
CA SER A 435 -10.55 32.32 12.88
C SER A 435 -10.97 30.85 13.08
N HIS A 436 -11.70 30.30 12.10
CA HIS A 436 -12.16 28.92 12.14
C HIS A 436 -11.05 27.93 11.71
N PRO A 437 -10.64 26.95 12.55
CA PRO A 437 -9.49 26.10 12.27
C PRO A 437 -9.68 25.17 11.05
N LEU A 438 -10.93 24.90 10.65
CA LEU A 438 -11.22 24.17 9.41
C LEU A 438 -11.08 25.03 8.13
N ALA A 439 -10.94 26.35 8.21
CA ALA A 439 -10.91 27.22 7.02
C ALA A 439 -9.77 26.85 6.05
N ARG A 440 -8.59 26.51 6.58
CA ARG A 440 -7.43 26.03 5.82
C ARG A 440 -7.60 24.61 5.25
N LEU A 441 -8.58 23.86 5.75
CA LEU A 441 -8.90 22.48 5.36
C LEU A 441 -10.14 22.38 4.46
N GLN A 442 -10.93 23.46 4.35
CA GLN A 442 -12.17 23.53 3.57
C GLN A 442 -12.06 23.04 2.11
N PRO A 443 -10.94 23.23 1.37
CA PRO A 443 -10.80 22.68 0.00
C PRO A 443 -10.85 21.15 -0.09
N TYR A 444 -10.64 20.46 1.03
CA TYR A 444 -10.55 19.00 1.15
C TYR A 444 -11.73 18.38 1.93
N ILE A 445 -12.70 19.21 2.35
CA ILE A 445 -13.89 18.79 3.11
C ILE A 445 -15.10 18.65 2.17
N TYR A 446 -15.75 17.49 2.23
CA TYR A 446 -16.89 17.09 1.40
C TYR A 446 -18.03 16.53 2.29
N ARG A 447 -19.07 15.94 1.67
CA ARG A 447 -20.30 15.45 2.34
C ARG A 447 -20.88 16.49 3.32
N SER A 448 -21.24 17.67 2.81
CA SER A 448 -21.86 18.75 3.61
C SER A 448 -21.09 19.14 4.88
N GLY A 449 -19.75 19.08 4.85
CA GLY A 449 -18.90 19.47 5.98
C GLY A 449 -18.47 18.32 6.89
N THR A 450 -18.81 17.06 6.59
CA THR A 450 -18.64 15.94 7.53
C THR A 450 -17.38 15.08 7.32
N GLN A 451 -16.80 15.06 6.12
CA GLN A 451 -15.70 14.14 5.77
C GLN A 451 -14.55 14.88 5.05
N LEU A 452 -13.31 14.65 5.48
CA LEU A 452 -12.08 15.27 4.96
C LEU A 452 -11.22 14.20 4.30
N PHE A 453 -10.89 14.38 3.02
CA PHE A 453 -10.03 13.47 2.24
C PHE A 453 -8.58 13.99 2.23
N THR A 454 -7.61 13.16 2.61
CA THR A 454 -6.26 13.65 2.99
C THR A 454 -5.21 13.58 1.88
N SER A 455 -5.42 12.78 0.83
CA SER A 455 -4.46 12.58 -0.25
C SER A 455 -4.21 13.90 -1.01
N ALA A 456 -5.27 14.65 -1.35
CA ALA A 456 -5.15 16.00 -1.93
C ALA A 456 -4.44 17.01 -1.00
N LEU A 457 -4.67 16.93 0.32
CA LEU A 457 -3.99 17.75 1.32
C LEU A 457 -2.48 17.47 1.36
N GLY A 458 -2.05 16.21 1.24
CA GLY A 458 -0.65 15.83 1.11
C GLY A 458 -0.03 16.38 -0.18
N ILE A 459 -0.71 16.17 -1.31
CA ILE A 459 -0.30 16.66 -2.63
C ILE A 459 -0.18 18.19 -2.65
N ASP A 460 -1.03 18.96 -1.96
CA ASP A 460 -0.98 20.42 -1.97
C ASP A 460 0.01 21.05 -0.95
N LEU A 461 0.38 20.35 0.13
CA LEU A 461 1.28 20.89 1.17
C LEU A 461 2.77 20.53 0.99
N ALA A 462 3.08 19.52 0.16
CA ALA A 462 4.44 19.10 -0.12
C ALA A 462 5.28 20.16 -0.90
N ASP A 463 6.59 19.96 -0.98
CA ASP A 463 7.48 20.66 -1.93
C ASP A 463 7.63 19.86 -3.24
N ARG A 464 7.57 18.52 -3.18
CA ARG A 464 7.40 17.61 -4.33
C ARG A 464 6.37 16.51 -4.04
N THR A 465 5.70 16.04 -5.09
CA THR A 465 4.75 14.92 -5.04
C THR A 465 5.25 13.80 -5.94
N THR A 466 5.18 12.58 -5.44
CA THR A 466 5.69 11.37 -6.11
C THR A 466 4.62 10.30 -6.26
N PHE A 467 4.76 9.45 -7.28
CA PHE A 467 3.94 8.27 -7.54
C PHE A 467 4.85 7.07 -7.85
N VAL A 468 4.44 5.85 -7.50
CA VAL A 468 5.30 4.63 -7.53
C VAL A 468 5.54 3.97 -8.90
N SER A 469 5.16 4.66 -9.98
CA SER A 469 5.31 4.20 -11.37
C SER A 469 5.43 5.42 -12.29
N ARG A 470 6.38 5.37 -13.23
CA ARG A 470 6.62 6.43 -14.20
C ARG A 470 5.57 6.45 -15.30
N SER A 471 5.07 5.30 -15.75
CA SER A 471 4.01 5.19 -16.77
C SER A 471 2.66 5.64 -16.23
N ILE A 472 2.21 5.14 -15.08
CA ILE A 472 0.93 5.54 -14.48
C ILE A 472 0.93 7.03 -14.15
N ALA A 473 2.05 7.59 -13.67
CA ALA A 473 2.14 9.03 -13.43
C ALA A 473 1.95 9.85 -14.73
N ALA A 474 2.51 9.38 -15.84
CA ALA A 474 2.31 10.00 -17.16
C ALA A 474 0.86 9.89 -17.64
N ASP A 475 0.24 8.72 -17.47
CA ASP A 475 -1.12 8.45 -17.92
C ASP A 475 -2.18 9.16 -17.08
N ILE A 476 -1.95 9.33 -15.77
CA ILE A 476 -2.79 10.17 -14.89
C ILE A 476 -2.80 11.61 -15.40
N VAL A 477 -1.63 12.22 -15.65
CA VAL A 477 -1.58 13.66 -16.00
C VAL A 477 -2.04 13.94 -17.43
N SER A 478 -1.81 13.01 -18.35
CA SER A 478 -2.29 13.08 -19.73
C SER A 478 -3.74 12.61 -19.90
N GLY A 479 -4.38 12.08 -18.84
CA GLY A 479 -5.79 11.68 -18.83
C GLY A 479 -6.09 10.33 -19.49
N ARG A 480 -5.04 9.54 -19.76
CA ARG A 480 -5.05 8.19 -20.37
C ARG A 480 -5.30 7.07 -19.35
N PHE A 481 -5.13 7.35 -18.05
CA PHE A 481 -5.52 6.50 -16.94
C PHE A 481 -6.50 7.23 -16.01
N ARG A 482 -7.66 6.62 -15.75
CA ARG A 482 -8.74 7.15 -14.89
C ARG A 482 -9.09 6.20 -13.75
N PHE A 483 -9.50 6.77 -12.62
CA PHE A 483 -9.69 6.02 -11.37
C PHE A 483 -10.84 6.55 -10.50
N HIS A 484 -11.26 5.73 -9.52
CA HIS A 484 -12.35 6.07 -8.60
C HIS A 484 -12.03 7.35 -7.81
N LEU A 485 -13.02 8.24 -7.69
CA LEU A 485 -12.92 9.54 -7.01
C LEU A 485 -11.78 10.47 -7.49
N GLN A 486 -11.24 10.28 -8.69
CA GLN A 486 -10.12 11.09 -9.21
C GLN A 486 -10.34 12.61 -9.11
N ASP A 487 -11.59 13.09 -9.23
CA ASP A 487 -11.94 14.51 -9.11
C ASP A 487 -11.61 15.13 -7.73
N LEU A 488 -11.35 14.31 -6.69
CA LEU A 488 -10.82 14.76 -5.40
C LEU A 488 -9.36 15.22 -5.46
N VAL A 489 -8.53 14.59 -6.31
CA VAL A 489 -7.07 14.74 -6.35
C VAL A 489 -6.54 15.33 -7.65
N MET A 490 -7.20 15.11 -8.79
CA MET A 490 -6.76 15.58 -10.11
C MET A 490 -6.54 17.10 -10.20
N PRO A 491 -7.37 17.97 -9.57
CA PRO A 491 -7.08 19.40 -9.52
C PRO A 491 -5.74 19.73 -8.83
N SER A 492 -5.31 18.92 -7.86
CA SER A 492 -4.04 19.08 -7.14
C SER A 492 -2.87 18.45 -7.90
N ILE A 493 -3.06 17.24 -8.47
CA ILE A 493 -2.07 16.57 -9.33
C ILE A 493 -1.73 17.42 -10.56
N ALA A 494 -2.73 17.92 -11.29
CA ALA A 494 -2.53 18.76 -12.47
C ALA A 494 -1.76 20.06 -12.14
N ARG A 495 -2.05 20.71 -10.99
CA ARG A 495 -1.29 21.88 -10.51
C ARG A 495 0.17 21.60 -10.18
N ARG A 496 0.51 20.35 -9.83
CA ARG A 496 1.89 19.91 -9.59
C ARG A 496 2.58 19.51 -10.90
N ALA A 497 1.91 18.74 -11.75
CA ALA A 497 2.41 18.34 -13.07
C ALA A 497 2.76 19.55 -13.95
N ALA A 498 1.91 20.59 -13.97
CA ALA A 498 2.15 21.85 -14.68
C ALA A 498 3.43 22.62 -14.24
N LYS A 499 4.05 22.21 -13.12
CA LYS A 499 5.29 22.79 -12.57
C LYS A 499 6.47 21.82 -12.57
N GLY A 500 6.31 20.60 -13.08
CA GLY A 500 7.25 19.49 -12.85
C GLY A 500 7.38 19.10 -11.38
N GLU A 501 6.38 19.38 -10.54
CA GLU A 501 6.34 19.04 -9.11
C GLU A 501 5.63 17.68 -8.83
N PHE A 502 5.13 17.00 -9.86
CA PHE A 502 4.57 15.64 -9.80
C PHE A 502 5.45 14.69 -10.62
N VAL A 503 6.02 13.67 -9.98
CA VAL A 503 7.01 12.75 -10.58
C VAL A 503 6.62 11.30 -10.30
N GLY A 504 6.44 10.50 -11.35
CA GLY A 504 6.42 9.04 -11.21
C GLY A 504 7.84 8.51 -11.13
N VAL A 505 8.16 7.85 -10.01
CA VAL A 505 9.40 7.12 -9.76
C VAL A 505 9.03 5.64 -9.65
N THR A 506 9.51 4.84 -10.59
CA THR A 506 9.27 3.39 -10.62
C THR A 506 9.98 2.72 -9.45
N ASN A 507 9.33 1.75 -8.78
CA ASN A 507 9.95 0.99 -7.70
C ASN A 507 11.06 0.05 -8.22
N GLY A 508 11.99 -0.32 -7.34
CA GLY A 508 12.90 -1.44 -7.56
C GLY A 508 12.41 -2.77 -6.96
N LEU A 509 13.14 -3.84 -7.28
CA LEU A 509 13.06 -5.17 -6.67
C LEU A 509 14.08 -5.28 -5.52
N ASP A 510 13.70 -5.99 -4.47
CA ASP A 510 14.55 -6.24 -3.29
C ASP A 510 15.33 -7.57 -3.45
N PHE A 511 16.63 -7.53 -3.18
CA PHE A 511 17.52 -8.70 -3.14
C PHE A 511 18.15 -8.94 -1.76
N THR A 512 17.82 -8.12 -0.77
CA THR A 512 18.29 -8.23 0.63
C THR A 512 17.49 -9.27 1.40
N GLU A 513 16.20 -9.41 1.08
CA GLU A 513 15.27 -10.40 1.64
C GLU A 513 15.66 -11.84 1.25
N ARG A 514 16.54 -12.44 2.05
CA ARG A 514 17.11 -13.77 1.83
C ARG A 514 16.05 -14.85 1.68
N GLU A 515 14.94 -14.80 2.43
CA GLU A 515 13.88 -15.83 2.33
C GLU A 515 13.35 -15.97 0.90
N ARG A 516 13.33 -14.87 0.13
CA ARG A 516 12.80 -14.77 -1.23
C ARG A 516 13.87 -14.71 -2.33
N ASN A 517 15.15 -14.87 -2.00
CA ASN A 517 16.22 -14.87 -3.01
C ASN A 517 16.54 -16.33 -3.43
N PRO A 518 16.44 -16.71 -4.73
CA PRO A 518 16.66 -18.09 -5.17
C PRO A 518 18.11 -18.58 -5.04
N PHE A 519 19.07 -17.67 -4.88
CA PHE A 519 20.49 -17.97 -4.68
C PHE A 519 20.86 -18.12 -3.20
N THR A 520 20.25 -17.31 -2.31
CA THR A 520 20.69 -17.17 -0.90
C THR A 520 19.67 -17.61 0.15
N SER A 521 18.45 -18.01 -0.24
CA SER A 521 17.45 -18.50 0.72
C SER A 521 17.96 -19.73 1.47
N PRO A 522 18.09 -19.70 2.82
CA PRO A 522 18.63 -20.82 3.60
C PRO A 522 17.90 -22.12 3.30
N LYS A 523 16.57 -22.04 3.19
CA LYS A 523 15.69 -23.17 2.85
C LYS A 523 16.07 -23.85 1.53
N LEU A 524 16.57 -23.10 0.54
CA LEU A 524 17.04 -23.64 -0.74
C LEU A 524 18.49 -24.14 -0.66
N VAL A 525 19.37 -23.40 0.00
CA VAL A 525 20.81 -23.71 0.14
C VAL A 525 21.01 -25.00 0.94
N GLU A 526 20.37 -25.12 2.11
CA GLU A 526 20.36 -26.32 2.98
C GLU A 526 19.98 -27.61 2.25
N ARG A 527 19.19 -27.52 1.18
CA ARG A 527 18.62 -28.66 0.44
C ARG A 527 19.32 -28.92 -0.90
N GLY A 528 20.34 -28.15 -1.25
CA GLY A 528 20.99 -28.24 -2.58
C GLY A 528 20.07 -27.82 -3.74
N LEU A 529 19.07 -26.96 -3.46
CA LEU A 529 18.03 -26.54 -4.40
C LEU A 529 18.22 -25.11 -4.91
N ALA A 530 19.07 -24.30 -4.29
CA ALA A 530 19.34 -22.92 -4.74
C ALA A 530 19.83 -22.85 -6.20
N PHE A 531 19.66 -21.70 -6.85
CA PHE A 531 20.35 -21.42 -8.10
C PHE A 531 21.87 -21.40 -7.86
N PRO A 532 22.69 -21.99 -8.76
CA PRO A 532 24.14 -21.88 -8.65
C PRO A 532 24.58 -20.43 -8.87
N ARG A 533 25.67 -20.04 -8.20
CA ARG A 533 26.43 -18.82 -8.50
C ARG A 533 27.09 -18.96 -9.88
N VAL A 534 27.26 -17.84 -10.58
CA VAL A 534 27.86 -17.79 -11.91
C VAL A 534 29.28 -17.25 -11.81
N ARG A 535 30.26 -18.03 -12.32
CA ARG A 535 31.67 -17.64 -12.29
C ARG A 535 31.87 -16.37 -13.10
N GLY A 536 32.60 -15.39 -12.55
CA GLY A 536 32.76 -14.07 -13.18
C GLY A 536 31.56 -13.13 -13.08
N GLY A 537 30.37 -13.62 -12.70
CA GLY A 537 29.15 -12.84 -12.45
C GLY A 537 28.32 -12.47 -13.68
N ASP A 538 28.87 -12.56 -14.89
CA ASP A 538 28.08 -12.46 -16.12
C ASP A 538 27.18 -13.69 -16.27
N LEU A 539 25.87 -13.51 -16.07
CA LEU A 539 24.85 -14.56 -16.26
C LEU A 539 24.93 -15.22 -17.64
N PHE A 540 25.38 -14.50 -18.66
CA PHE A 540 25.34 -14.91 -20.06
C PHE A 540 26.65 -15.46 -20.60
N ASP A 541 27.73 -15.51 -19.80
CA ASP A 541 29.00 -16.14 -20.19
C ASP A 541 28.76 -17.62 -20.58
N PRO A 542 28.92 -18.00 -21.86
CA PRO A 542 28.70 -19.37 -22.33
C PRO A 542 29.63 -20.39 -21.64
N SER A 543 30.78 -19.97 -21.11
CA SER A 543 31.70 -20.86 -20.37
C SER A 543 31.10 -21.39 -19.05
N THR A 544 30.02 -20.76 -18.58
CA THR A 544 29.32 -21.12 -17.34
C THR A 544 28.00 -21.89 -17.58
N PHE A 545 27.71 -22.26 -18.83
CA PHE A 545 26.49 -22.98 -19.18
C PHE A 545 26.67 -24.50 -18.92
N PRO A 546 25.58 -25.24 -18.62
CA PRO A 546 25.64 -26.67 -18.37
C PRO A 546 25.96 -27.46 -19.65
N SER A 547 27.03 -28.25 -19.61
CA SER A 547 27.41 -29.21 -20.65
C SER A 547 26.54 -30.48 -20.62
N SER A 548 25.96 -30.81 -19.46
CA SER A 548 25.08 -31.97 -19.27
C SER A 548 23.76 -31.62 -18.57
N ALA A 549 22.76 -32.51 -18.70
CA ALA A 549 21.46 -32.34 -18.06
C ALA A 549 21.47 -32.52 -16.53
N ASP A 550 22.59 -32.95 -15.94
CA ASP A 550 22.75 -33.13 -14.50
C ASP A 550 23.73 -32.13 -13.87
N ASP A 551 24.34 -31.26 -14.68
CA ASP A 551 25.20 -30.18 -14.21
C ASP A 551 24.40 -29.18 -13.34
N PRO A 552 25.00 -28.63 -12.26
CA PRO A 552 24.41 -27.54 -11.49
C PRO A 552 24.08 -26.34 -12.39
N SER A 553 22.79 -26.07 -12.53
CA SER A 553 22.22 -25.09 -13.47
C SER A 553 20.90 -24.57 -12.91
N PHE A 554 20.43 -23.41 -13.38
CA PHE A 554 19.17 -22.83 -12.92
C PHE A 554 18.03 -23.78 -13.29
N VAL A 555 18.04 -24.34 -14.51
CA VAL A 555 17.10 -25.38 -14.97
C VAL A 555 17.12 -26.62 -14.07
N SER A 556 18.30 -27.16 -13.73
CA SER A 556 18.38 -28.35 -12.87
C SER A 556 17.92 -28.06 -11.43
N SER A 557 18.14 -26.86 -10.90
CA SER A 557 17.61 -26.42 -9.61
C SER A 557 16.08 -26.34 -9.58
N LYS A 558 15.44 -25.79 -10.62
CA LYS A 558 13.96 -25.83 -10.77
C LYS A 558 13.45 -27.28 -10.81
N ARG A 559 14.12 -28.17 -11.57
CA ARG A 559 13.82 -29.61 -11.67
C ARG A 559 13.90 -30.30 -10.30
N ARG A 560 15.00 -30.09 -9.55
CA ARG A 560 15.18 -30.66 -8.20
C ARG A 560 14.14 -30.13 -7.21
N ALA A 561 13.78 -28.84 -7.28
CA ALA A 561 12.76 -28.26 -6.40
C ALA A 561 11.36 -28.87 -6.63
N ARG A 562 10.96 -29.09 -7.89
CA ARG A 562 9.70 -29.78 -8.21
C ARG A 562 9.69 -31.23 -7.73
N ALA A 563 10.79 -31.96 -7.95
CA ALA A 563 10.97 -33.33 -7.45
C ALA A 563 10.93 -33.41 -5.91
N PHE A 564 11.54 -32.44 -5.22
CA PHE A 564 11.48 -32.33 -3.76
C PHE A 564 10.04 -32.14 -3.27
N LEU A 565 9.29 -31.19 -3.85
CA LEU A 565 7.89 -30.95 -3.44
C LEU A 565 6.97 -32.15 -3.71
N VAL A 566 7.10 -32.81 -4.87
CA VAL A 566 6.30 -34.00 -5.20
C VAL A 566 6.59 -35.18 -4.26
N SER A 567 7.84 -35.35 -3.83
CA SER A 567 8.22 -36.44 -2.90
C SER A 567 7.89 -36.15 -1.44
N HIS A 568 7.98 -34.88 -0.99
CA HIS A 568 7.80 -34.50 0.41
C HIS A 568 6.36 -34.07 0.75
N LEU A 569 5.53 -33.74 -0.25
CA LEU A 569 4.15 -33.29 -0.08
C LEU A 569 3.16 -34.08 -0.96
N PRO A 570 3.11 -35.43 -0.86
CA PRO A 570 2.23 -36.29 -1.68
C PRO A 570 0.72 -36.03 -1.46
N GLN A 571 0.35 -35.28 -0.41
CA GLN A 571 -1.02 -34.81 -0.16
C GLN A 571 -1.39 -33.52 -0.91
N HIS A 572 -0.43 -32.88 -1.60
CA HIS A 572 -0.63 -31.65 -2.37
C HIS A 572 -0.19 -31.75 -3.83
N PHE A 573 0.70 -32.68 -4.14
CA PHE A 573 1.26 -32.93 -5.47
C PHE A 573 1.41 -34.43 -5.71
N SER A 574 1.44 -34.84 -6.97
CA SER A 574 1.47 -36.23 -7.43
C SER A 574 2.62 -36.48 -8.39
N PRO A 575 3.03 -37.74 -8.65
CA PRO A 575 4.10 -38.03 -9.60
C PRO A 575 3.87 -37.49 -11.02
N THR A 576 2.62 -37.36 -11.46
CA THR A 576 2.30 -36.79 -12.79
C THR A 576 2.57 -35.28 -12.86
N ASP A 577 2.61 -34.56 -11.74
CA ASP A 577 2.92 -33.13 -11.73
C ASP A 577 4.37 -32.83 -12.14
N LEU A 578 5.27 -33.82 -12.14
CA LEU A 578 6.64 -33.68 -12.65
C LEU A 578 6.71 -33.42 -14.16
N SER A 579 5.71 -33.90 -14.92
CA SER A 579 5.64 -33.78 -16.37
C SER A 579 4.62 -32.73 -16.85
N GLN A 580 4.13 -31.87 -15.95
CA GLN A 580 3.13 -30.83 -16.22
C GLN A 580 3.65 -29.40 -15.98
N PRO A 581 3.10 -28.37 -16.67
CA PRO A 581 3.41 -26.98 -16.40
C PRO A 581 2.79 -26.51 -15.07
N TRP A 582 3.57 -25.82 -14.25
CA TRP A 582 3.17 -25.30 -12.93
C TRP A 582 2.97 -23.78 -12.99
N PHE A 583 1.72 -23.36 -12.81
CA PHE A 583 1.31 -21.97 -12.62
C PHE A 583 1.19 -21.66 -11.13
N VAL A 584 1.72 -20.52 -10.67
CA VAL A 584 1.56 -20.03 -9.29
C VAL A 584 0.92 -18.64 -9.25
N PHE A 585 -0.11 -18.48 -8.43
CA PHE A 585 -0.62 -17.18 -8.00
C PHE A 585 -0.12 -16.91 -6.58
N ILE A 586 0.35 -15.69 -6.33
CA ILE A 586 0.82 -15.25 -5.01
C ILE A 586 0.13 -13.93 -4.66
N GLY A 587 -0.69 -13.90 -3.61
CA GLY A 587 -1.27 -12.64 -3.14
C GLY A 587 -2.51 -12.75 -2.25
N ARG A 588 -3.09 -11.59 -1.91
CA ARG A 588 -4.38 -11.52 -1.20
C ARG A 588 -5.50 -11.97 -2.15
N TYR A 589 -6.41 -12.82 -1.69
CA TYR A 589 -7.56 -13.27 -2.48
C TYR A 589 -8.57 -12.12 -2.64
N GLN A 590 -8.39 -11.32 -3.70
CA GLN A 590 -9.12 -10.08 -3.95
C GLN A 590 -9.60 -9.95 -5.40
N TYR A 591 -10.70 -9.22 -5.61
CA TYR A 591 -11.22 -8.91 -6.95
C TYR A 591 -10.22 -8.12 -7.81
N ASN A 592 -9.54 -7.11 -7.25
CA ASN A 592 -8.52 -6.33 -7.97
C ASN A 592 -7.28 -7.14 -8.37
N LYS A 593 -7.03 -8.29 -7.73
CA LYS A 593 -5.98 -9.27 -8.11
C LYS A 593 -6.48 -10.36 -9.06
N GLY A 594 -7.65 -10.15 -9.68
CA GLY A 594 -8.13 -10.97 -10.79
C GLY A 594 -8.54 -12.39 -10.42
N CYS A 595 -8.88 -12.68 -9.16
CA CYS A 595 -9.26 -14.03 -8.73
C CYS A 595 -10.47 -14.63 -9.47
N GLN A 596 -11.25 -13.81 -10.19
CA GLN A 596 -12.30 -14.25 -11.12
C GLN A 596 -11.74 -15.09 -12.30
N PHE A 597 -10.48 -14.87 -12.70
CA PHE A 597 -9.85 -15.55 -13.84
C PHE A 597 -9.34 -16.97 -13.52
N PHE A 598 -9.27 -17.38 -12.24
CA PHE A 598 -8.79 -18.72 -11.86
C PHE A 598 -9.59 -19.85 -12.52
N SER A 599 -10.91 -19.69 -12.70
CA SER A 599 -11.75 -20.66 -13.42
C SER A 599 -11.30 -20.85 -14.86
N THR A 600 -11.04 -19.77 -15.59
CA THR A 600 -10.62 -19.82 -17.00
C THR A 600 -9.21 -20.40 -17.18
N LEU A 601 -8.29 -20.14 -16.25
CA LEU A 601 -6.98 -20.81 -16.25
C LEU A 601 -7.14 -22.32 -16.02
N LEU A 602 -7.93 -22.72 -15.01
CA LEU A 602 -8.19 -24.13 -14.68
C LEU A 602 -8.91 -24.89 -15.81
N GLU A 603 -9.90 -24.25 -16.44
CA GLU A 603 -10.59 -24.77 -17.61
C GLU A 603 -9.64 -25.15 -18.75
N GLU A 604 -8.65 -24.30 -19.06
CA GLU A 604 -7.75 -24.54 -20.18
C GLU A 604 -6.65 -25.55 -19.84
N ILE A 605 -6.02 -25.46 -18.67
CA ILE A 605 -4.98 -26.45 -18.30
C ILE A 605 -5.55 -27.85 -18.02
N ALA A 606 -6.84 -27.97 -17.70
CA ALA A 606 -7.55 -29.25 -17.62
C ALA A 606 -8.04 -29.78 -18.99
N ARG A 607 -8.06 -28.93 -20.03
CA ARG A 607 -8.33 -29.32 -21.44
C ARG A 607 -7.05 -29.64 -22.22
N SER A 608 -5.90 -29.09 -21.82
CA SER A 608 -4.60 -29.35 -22.45
C SER A 608 -4.22 -30.84 -22.38
N PRO A 609 -3.73 -31.47 -23.47
CA PRO A 609 -3.37 -32.90 -23.48
C PRO A 609 -2.31 -33.29 -22.43
N GLY A 610 -1.32 -32.43 -22.18
CA GLY A 610 -0.33 -32.63 -21.12
C GLY A 610 -0.86 -32.35 -19.70
N GLY A 611 -2.01 -31.71 -19.55
CA GLY A 611 -2.52 -31.19 -18.28
C GLY A 611 -1.78 -29.93 -17.81
N GLY A 612 -1.82 -29.68 -16.49
CA GLY A 612 -1.20 -28.52 -15.85
C GLY A 612 -1.69 -28.33 -14.41
N ARG A 613 -0.87 -27.70 -13.58
CA ARG A 613 -1.14 -27.45 -12.15
C ARG A 613 -1.18 -25.95 -11.87
N LEU A 614 -2.23 -25.47 -11.20
CA LEU A 614 -2.31 -24.16 -10.59
C LEU A 614 -2.12 -24.29 -9.07
N VAL A 615 -1.21 -23.49 -8.51
CA VAL A 615 -0.98 -23.37 -7.06
C VAL A 615 -1.39 -21.97 -6.62
N LEU A 616 -2.26 -21.89 -5.61
CA LEU A 616 -2.72 -20.62 -5.04
C LEU A 616 -2.06 -20.44 -3.67
N LEU A 617 -1.10 -19.51 -3.58
CA LEU A 617 -0.49 -19.04 -2.34
C LEU A 617 -1.14 -17.72 -1.95
N GLY A 618 -1.80 -17.65 -0.80
CA GLY A 618 -2.46 -16.41 -0.44
C GLY A 618 -3.16 -16.34 0.91
N ALA A 619 -3.79 -15.20 1.13
CA ALA A 619 -4.54 -14.87 2.34
C ALA A 619 -5.96 -14.39 2.01
N ARG A 620 -6.96 -14.87 2.77
CA ARG A 620 -8.38 -14.52 2.57
C ARG A 620 -8.63 -13.01 2.71
N ASN A 621 -9.29 -12.43 1.71
CA ASN A 621 -9.71 -11.03 1.67
C ASN A 621 -11.12 -10.93 1.02
N ASN A 622 -11.41 -9.93 0.17
CA ASN A 622 -12.77 -9.68 -0.33
C ASN A 622 -13.27 -10.66 -1.41
N TYR A 623 -12.41 -11.50 -2.02
CA TYR A 623 -12.87 -12.55 -2.93
C TYR A 623 -13.46 -13.76 -2.16
N PRO A 624 -14.64 -14.29 -2.52
CA PRO A 624 -15.29 -15.36 -1.75
C PRO A 624 -14.48 -16.67 -1.71
N PHE A 625 -13.95 -17.02 -0.53
CA PHE A 625 -13.20 -18.28 -0.32
C PHE A 625 -14.04 -19.54 -0.58
N SER A 626 -15.38 -19.45 -0.53
CA SER A 626 -16.28 -20.51 -0.98
C SER A 626 -16.12 -20.85 -2.46
N LEU A 627 -15.84 -19.87 -3.33
CA LEU A 627 -15.56 -20.10 -4.74
C LEU A 627 -14.21 -20.81 -4.94
N LEU A 628 -13.18 -20.42 -4.18
CA LEU A 628 -11.87 -21.07 -4.23
C LEU A 628 -11.95 -22.54 -3.79
N THR A 629 -12.66 -22.83 -2.69
CA THR A 629 -12.85 -24.22 -2.24
C THR A 629 -13.81 -25.02 -3.14
N ASN A 630 -14.71 -24.37 -3.89
CA ASN A 630 -15.47 -25.03 -4.95
C ASN A 630 -14.55 -25.41 -6.10
N LEU A 631 -13.72 -24.49 -6.61
CA LEU A 631 -12.75 -24.78 -7.67
C LEU A 631 -11.79 -25.92 -7.27
N ALA A 632 -11.34 -25.97 -6.01
CA ALA A 632 -10.48 -27.06 -5.51
C ALA A 632 -11.19 -28.42 -5.48
N ARG A 633 -12.51 -28.45 -5.30
CA ARG A 633 -13.33 -29.66 -5.38
C ARG A 633 -13.71 -30.04 -6.81
N THR A 634 -13.78 -29.09 -7.73
CA THR A 634 -14.02 -29.33 -9.18
C THR A 634 -12.75 -29.78 -9.91
N TYR A 635 -11.59 -29.26 -9.51
CA TYR A 635 -10.29 -29.47 -10.18
C TYR A 635 -9.21 -30.04 -9.24
N PRO A 636 -9.43 -31.14 -8.50
CA PRO A 636 -8.46 -31.66 -7.52
C PRO A 636 -7.11 -32.05 -8.15
N SER A 637 -7.14 -32.55 -9.39
CA SER A 637 -5.93 -32.90 -10.15
C SER A 637 -5.22 -31.70 -10.79
N HIS A 638 -5.76 -30.48 -10.67
CA HIS A 638 -5.21 -29.27 -11.30
C HIS A 638 -5.11 -28.05 -10.37
N LEU A 639 -5.67 -28.07 -9.16
CA LEU A 639 -5.63 -26.95 -8.22
C LEU A 639 -5.12 -27.35 -6.83
N THR A 640 -4.03 -26.71 -6.39
CA THR A 640 -3.53 -26.78 -5.01
C THR A 640 -3.79 -25.45 -4.32
N LEU A 641 -4.85 -25.38 -3.51
CA LEU A 641 -5.26 -24.19 -2.75
C LEU A 641 -4.61 -24.18 -1.36
N ILE A 642 -3.80 -23.17 -1.07
CA ILE A 642 -3.14 -22.98 0.22
C ILE A 642 -3.69 -21.73 0.92
N ASP A 643 -3.95 -21.88 2.22
CA ASP A 643 -4.49 -20.86 3.13
C ASP A 643 -4.05 -21.22 4.55
N ASP A 644 -3.07 -20.49 5.09
CA ASP A 644 -2.37 -20.81 6.34
C ASP A 644 -3.23 -20.64 7.61
N ARG A 645 -4.55 -20.49 7.44
CA ARG A 645 -5.56 -20.44 8.51
C ARG A 645 -6.17 -21.81 8.83
N SER A 646 -5.92 -22.85 8.03
CA SER A 646 -6.26 -24.22 8.38
C SER A 646 -5.11 -24.86 9.17
N PRO A 647 -5.37 -25.66 10.23
CA PRO A 647 -4.32 -26.45 10.89
C PRO A 647 -3.52 -27.34 9.94
N SER A 648 -4.14 -27.81 8.84
CA SER A 648 -3.50 -28.64 7.81
C SER A 648 -2.51 -27.92 6.91
N THR A 649 -2.52 -26.58 6.90
CA THR A 649 -1.66 -25.72 6.05
C THR A 649 -1.06 -24.56 6.84
N SER A 650 -1.12 -24.62 8.18
CA SER A 650 -0.46 -23.65 9.05
C SER A 650 1.04 -23.59 8.73
N SER A 651 1.57 -22.37 8.65
CA SER A 651 2.95 -22.05 8.22
C SER A 651 3.42 -22.60 6.87
N PHE A 652 2.54 -23.20 6.05
CA PHE A 652 2.91 -23.78 4.77
C PHE A 652 3.55 -22.76 3.81
N GLN A 653 3.05 -21.52 3.75
CA GLN A 653 3.65 -20.46 2.91
C GLN A 653 5.02 -20.02 3.42
N ARG A 654 5.25 -20.04 4.74
CA ARG A 654 6.57 -19.78 5.35
C ARG A 654 7.56 -20.91 5.02
N ASP A 655 7.12 -22.15 5.13
CA ASP A 655 8.00 -23.31 5.12
C ASP A 655 8.28 -23.83 3.69
N TYR A 656 7.32 -23.67 2.75
CA TYR A 656 7.42 -24.14 1.36
C TYR A 656 7.22 -23.06 0.28
N GLY A 657 6.85 -21.82 0.64
CA GLY A 657 6.50 -20.78 -0.35
C GLY A 657 7.64 -20.35 -1.29
N THR A 658 8.90 -20.48 -0.86
CA THR A 658 10.09 -20.23 -1.70
C THR A 658 10.41 -21.43 -2.60
N LEU A 659 10.23 -22.65 -2.10
CA LEU A 659 10.37 -23.87 -2.89
C LEU A 659 9.35 -23.92 -4.04
N ILE A 660 8.12 -23.47 -3.80
CA ILE A 660 7.07 -23.42 -4.82
C ILE A 660 7.37 -22.36 -5.89
N ARG A 661 7.85 -21.16 -5.52
CA ARG A 661 8.33 -20.17 -6.50
C ARG A 661 9.39 -20.77 -7.43
N LEU A 662 10.40 -21.43 -6.86
CA LEU A 662 11.47 -22.06 -7.64
C LEU A 662 10.97 -23.21 -8.52
N ALA A 663 10.06 -24.04 -8.01
CA ALA A 663 9.54 -25.21 -8.72
C ALA A 663 8.56 -24.85 -9.87
N SER A 664 7.93 -23.67 -9.85
CA SER A 664 6.94 -23.24 -10.84
C SER A 664 7.54 -22.77 -12.17
N ASP A 665 6.79 -22.93 -13.26
CA ASP A 665 7.15 -22.45 -14.62
C ASP A 665 6.62 -21.05 -14.90
N PHE A 666 5.40 -20.77 -14.41
CA PHE A 666 4.63 -19.58 -14.71
C PHE A 666 4.14 -18.88 -13.43
N ALA A 667 4.29 -17.56 -13.37
CA ALA A 667 3.53 -16.75 -12.43
C ALA A 667 2.24 -16.25 -13.11
N PHE A 668 1.10 -16.42 -12.44
CA PHE A 668 -0.18 -15.93 -12.89
C PHE A 668 -0.55 -14.66 -12.12
N VAL A 669 -0.50 -13.51 -12.80
CA VAL A 669 -0.71 -12.17 -12.21
C VAL A 669 -1.81 -11.43 -13.00
N PRO A 670 -3.09 -11.84 -12.88
CA PRO A 670 -4.19 -11.33 -13.71
C PRO A 670 -4.82 -10.04 -13.13
N SER A 671 -4.01 -9.14 -12.56
CA SER A 671 -4.50 -7.95 -11.83
C SER A 671 -5.39 -7.04 -12.70
N LEU A 672 -6.46 -6.51 -12.11
CA LEU A 672 -7.32 -5.49 -12.74
C LEU A 672 -6.74 -4.07 -12.59
N SER A 673 -5.85 -3.89 -11.62
CA SER A 673 -5.01 -2.71 -11.42
C SER A 673 -3.76 -3.12 -10.62
N GLU A 674 -2.60 -2.59 -11.00
CA GLU A 674 -1.33 -2.86 -10.35
C GLU A 674 -0.42 -1.63 -10.38
N ALA A 675 -0.06 -1.10 -9.21
CA ALA A 675 0.76 0.10 -9.10
C ALA A 675 2.24 -0.14 -9.46
N PHE A 676 2.71 -1.38 -9.31
CA PHE A 676 4.04 -1.82 -9.76
C PHE A 676 4.03 -3.31 -10.13
N GLY A 677 3.75 -4.19 -9.16
CA GLY A 677 3.64 -5.63 -9.40
C GLY A 677 4.83 -6.46 -8.92
N LEU A 678 5.28 -6.24 -7.67
CA LEU A 678 6.39 -6.96 -7.03
C LEU A 678 6.37 -8.48 -7.25
N VAL A 679 5.19 -9.13 -7.26
CA VAL A 679 5.06 -10.58 -7.47
C VAL A 679 5.51 -11.02 -8.86
N ALA A 680 5.31 -10.20 -9.90
CA ALA A 680 5.79 -10.49 -11.25
C ALA A 680 7.32 -10.25 -11.37
N ALA A 681 7.86 -9.25 -10.67
CA ALA A 681 9.30 -9.02 -10.58
C ALA A 681 10.03 -10.13 -9.78
N GLU A 682 9.48 -10.53 -8.62
CA GLU A 682 9.90 -11.76 -7.91
C GLU A 682 9.86 -12.97 -8.85
N ALA A 683 8.81 -13.11 -9.68
CA ALA A 683 8.68 -14.28 -10.53
C ALA A 683 9.78 -14.40 -11.59
N LEU A 684 10.17 -13.28 -12.21
CA LEU A 684 11.30 -13.23 -13.14
C LEU A 684 12.61 -13.64 -12.45
N LEU A 685 12.84 -13.20 -11.20
CA LEU A 685 14.01 -13.59 -10.40
C LEU A 685 14.07 -15.10 -10.12
N PHE A 686 12.92 -15.79 -9.96
CA PHE A 686 12.84 -17.25 -9.87
C PHE A 686 12.83 -17.96 -11.24
N GLY A 687 13.10 -17.24 -12.34
CA GLY A 687 13.11 -17.78 -13.69
C GLY A 687 11.74 -18.31 -14.14
N MET A 688 10.66 -17.61 -13.82
CA MET A 688 9.31 -17.89 -14.32
C MET A 688 8.91 -16.88 -15.39
N LYS A 689 8.16 -17.33 -16.39
CA LYS A 689 7.46 -16.43 -17.33
C LYS A 689 6.16 -15.94 -16.68
N VAL A 690 5.72 -14.73 -17.02
CA VAL A 690 4.53 -14.14 -16.39
C VAL A 690 3.32 -14.18 -17.31
N VAL A 691 2.23 -14.80 -16.90
CA VAL A 691 0.91 -14.69 -17.57
C VAL A 691 0.11 -13.61 -16.86
N SER A 692 -0.17 -12.50 -17.54
CA SER A 692 -0.68 -11.28 -16.90
C SER A 692 -1.55 -10.44 -17.83
N THR A 693 -2.30 -9.52 -17.23
CA THR A 693 -3.00 -8.44 -17.93
C THR A 693 -2.07 -7.32 -18.41
N GLY A 694 -0.88 -7.18 -17.79
CA GLY A 694 0.09 -6.12 -18.13
C GLY A 694 -0.29 -4.71 -17.67
N VAL A 695 -1.38 -4.55 -16.91
CA VAL A 695 -1.91 -3.23 -16.52
C VAL A 695 -0.98 -2.46 -15.57
N GLY A 696 -0.97 -1.13 -15.73
CA GLY A 696 -0.23 -0.24 -14.86
C GLY A 696 1.28 -0.52 -14.86
N GLY A 697 1.89 -0.57 -13.68
CA GLY A 697 3.34 -0.73 -13.53
C GLY A 697 3.90 -2.06 -14.04
N LEU A 698 3.05 -3.07 -14.26
CA LEU A 698 3.45 -4.34 -14.89
C LEU A 698 3.94 -4.11 -16.33
N GLY A 699 3.34 -3.18 -17.06
CA GLY A 699 3.72 -2.82 -18.42
C GLY A 699 5.08 -2.12 -18.54
N GLU A 700 5.73 -1.76 -17.43
CA GLU A 700 7.07 -1.15 -17.44
C GLU A 700 8.20 -2.19 -17.57
N PHE A 701 7.93 -3.47 -17.29
CA PHE A 701 8.94 -4.54 -17.33
C PHE A 701 8.46 -5.89 -17.89
N LEU A 702 7.14 -6.09 -18.06
CA LEU A 702 6.60 -7.26 -18.75
C LEU A 702 6.63 -7.06 -20.27
N VAL A 703 7.67 -7.59 -20.91
CA VAL A 703 7.83 -7.59 -22.37
C VAL A 703 7.01 -8.75 -22.95
N PRO A 704 6.05 -8.52 -23.87
CA PRO A 704 5.26 -9.60 -24.44
C PRO A 704 6.10 -10.47 -25.38
N ILE A 705 6.01 -11.80 -25.25
CA ILE A 705 6.58 -12.74 -26.21
C ILE A 705 5.70 -12.69 -27.47
N ARG A 706 6.25 -12.46 -28.67
CA ARG A 706 5.48 -12.48 -29.94
C ARG A 706 5.53 -13.85 -30.62
N GLU A 707 4.62 -14.12 -31.54
CA GLU A 707 4.63 -15.35 -32.35
C GLU A 707 5.51 -15.10 -33.60
N GLY A 708 6.55 -15.91 -33.81
CA GLY A 708 7.45 -15.82 -34.98
C GLY A 708 8.74 -15.01 -34.80
N GLU A 709 8.97 -14.35 -33.66
CA GLU A 709 10.28 -13.76 -33.32
C GLU A 709 11.22 -14.85 -32.78
N GLU A 710 12.33 -15.14 -33.47
CA GLU A 710 13.32 -16.14 -33.03
C GLU A 710 14.18 -15.63 -31.86
N GLU A 711 14.54 -14.34 -31.86
CA GLU A 711 15.25 -13.70 -30.74
C GLU A 711 14.28 -13.31 -29.60
N GLY A 712 13.96 -14.28 -28.74
CA GLY A 712 12.98 -14.14 -27.67
C GLY A 712 13.34 -13.14 -26.57
N ARG A 713 13.10 -11.83 -26.78
CA ARG A 713 13.21 -10.80 -25.73
C ARG A 713 12.01 -10.77 -24.76
N GLY A 714 10.85 -11.29 -25.17
CA GLY A 714 9.65 -11.32 -24.32
C GLY A 714 9.80 -12.19 -23.08
N ASN A 715 9.26 -11.75 -21.94
CA ASN A 715 9.26 -12.49 -20.67
C ASN A 715 7.83 -12.85 -20.18
N SER A 716 6.80 -12.46 -20.94
CA SER A 716 5.40 -12.57 -20.53
C SER A 716 4.43 -12.94 -21.65
N TYR A 717 3.28 -13.51 -21.25
CA TYR A 717 2.11 -13.72 -22.10
C TYR A 717 1.00 -12.77 -21.62
N LEU A 718 0.86 -11.64 -22.32
CA LEU A 718 -0.09 -10.60 -21.97
C LEU A 718 -1.48 -10.86 -22.57
N PHE A 719 -2.54 -10.54 -21.81
CA PHE A 719 -3.93 -10.58 -22.29
C PHE A 719 -4.68 -9.30 -21.93
N ASP A 720 -5.25 -8.64 -22.94
CA ASP A 720 -6.01 -7.39 -22.79
C ASP A 720 -7.32 -7.64 -22.02
N LEU A 721 -7.64 -6.75 -21.07
CA LEU A 721 -8.88 -6.76 -20.30
C LEU A 721 -10.09 -6.22 -21.09
N PHE A 722 -9.88 -5.27 -22.01
CA PHE A 722 -10.95 -4.58 -22.74
C PHE A 722 -10.68 -4.53 -24.26
N PRO A 723 -10.48 -5.70 -24.91
CA PRO A 723 -9.92 -5.85 -26.26
C PRO A 723 -10.75 -5.36 -27.45
N ASP A 724 -11.93 -4.80 -27.19
CA ASP A 724 -12.76 -4.15 -28.20
C ASP A 724 -12.64 -2.62 -28.16
N ARG A 725 -11.96 -2.06 -27.14
CA ARG A 725 -11.63 -0.63 -27.01
C ARG A 725 -10.29 -0.28 -27.66
N SER A 726 -9.31 -1.20 -27.63
CA SER A 726 -8.00 -1.10 -28.28
C SER A 726 -8.05 -1.14 -29.83
N LYS A 727 -9.23 -0.82 -30.41
CA LYS A 727 -9.50 -0.61 -31.84
C LYS A 727 -9.90 0.85 -32.15
N GLU A 728 -10.13 1.68 -31.13
CA GLU A 728 -10.20 3.14 -31.30
C GLU A 728 -8.76 3.67 -31.28
N GLU A 729 -8.28 4.16 -32.42
CA GLU A 729 -6.84 4.22 -32.77
C GLU A 729 -5.98 5.16 -31.88
N ASP A 730 -6.60 5.99 -31.04
CA ASP A 730 -5.93 6.91 -30.10
C ASP A 730 -5.79 6.38 -28.65
N VAL A 731 -6.29 5.17 -28.33
CA VAL A 731 -6.39 4.67 -26.94
C VAL A 731 -5.28 3.65 -26.59
N PRO A 732 -4.30 3.99 -25.72
CA PRO A 732 -3.20 3.09 -25.35
C PRO A 732 -3.61 2.00 -24.34
N PRO A 733 -2.84 0.89 -24.24
CA PRO A 733 -3.25 -0.33 -23.52
C PRO A 733 -3.13 -0.28 -21.99
N THR A 734 -2.88 0.87 -21.38
CA THR A 734 -2.69 1.01 -19.91
C THR A 734 -3.99 1.19 -19.11
N GLN A 735 -5.14 1.18 -19.78
CA GLN A 735 -6.44 1.42 -19.14
C GLN A 735 -6.89 0.32 -18.16
N GLY A 736 -7.34 0.77 -16.98
CA GLY A 736 -8.19 -0.03 -16.09
C GLY A 736 -9.65 -0.09 -16.59
N ALA A 737 -10.58 -0.52 -15.74
CA ALA A 737 -12.01 -0.67 -16.09
C ALA A 737 -12.79 0.68 -16.09
N GLU A 738 -12.30 1.69 -16.82
CA GLU A 738 -12.47 3.12 -16.50
C GLU A 738 -13.90 3.69 -16.32
N GLU A 739 -14.94 3.04 -16.85
CA GLU A 739 -16.25 3.70 -17.03
C GLU A 739 -17.28 3.51 -15.90
N GLU A 740 -17.19 2.48 -15.05
CA GLU A 740 -18.14 2.30 -13.93
C GLU A 740 -17.51 2.32 -12.52
N TYR A 741 -16.35 2.95 -12.38
CA TYR A 741 -15.75 3.32 -11.08
C TYR A 741 -16.53 4.42 -10.33
N SER A 742 -17.83 4.18 -10.07
CA SER A 742 -18.65 4.90 -9.08
C SER A 742 -18.74 4.14 -7.75
N ARG A 743 -18.00 3.02 -7.60
CA ARG A 743 -18.03 2.09 -6.46
C ARG A 743 -16.63 2.03 -5.83
N SER A 744 -16.56 1.74 -4.53
CA SER A 744 -15.28 1.61 -3.80
C SER A 744 -14.39 0.54 -4.43
N ALA A 745 -13.06 0.63 -4.26
CA ALA A 745 -12.10 -0.36 -4.72
C ALA A 745 -12.41 -1.79 -4.22
N GLN A 746 -13.15 -1.93 -3.13
CA GLN A 746 -13.60 -3.21 -2.55
C GLN A 746 -14.93 -3.73 -3.15
N ASP A 747 -15.69 -2.84 -3.79
CA ASP A 747 -16.96 -3.08 -4.50
C ASP A 747 -16.81 -3.10 -6.03
N VAL A 748 -15.62 -2.73 -6.56
CA VAL A 748 -15.24 -2.95 -7.96
C VAL A 748 -15.22 -4.44 -8.24
N ARG A 749 -16.26 -4.88 -8.95
CA ARG A 749 -16.45 -6.23 -9.44
C ARG A 749 -16.98 -6.08 -10.86
N PRO A 750 -16.12 -6.17 -11.89
CA PRO A 750 -16.59 -6.38 -13.25
C PRO A 750 -17.49 -7.62 -13.25
N ASP A 751 -18.66 -7.51 -13.88
CA ASP A 751 -19.52 -8.66 -14.06
C ASP A 751 -18.92 -9.64 -15.09
N GLU A 752 -19.53 -10.82 -15.18
CA GLU A 752 -19.02 -11.89 -16.05
C GLU A 752 -19.24 -11.58 -17.54
N GLU A 753 -20.09 -10.61 -17.90
CA GLU A 753 -20.26 -10.14 -19.28
C GLU A 753 -19.10 -9.23 -19.68
N MET A 754 -18.77 -8.24 -18.83
CA MET A 754 -17.59 -7.38 -19.00
C MET A 754 -16.27 -8.17 -19.07
N LEU A 755 -16.15 -9.27 -18.32
CA LEU A 755 -14.94 -10.10 -18.32
C LEU A 755 -14.86 -11.11 -19.46
N GLN A 756 -15.94 -11.41 -20.18
CA GLN A 756 -15.94 -12.48 -21.18
C GLN A 756 -14.92 -12.26 -22.33
N PRO A 757 -14.71 -11.03 -22.86
CA PRO A 757 -13.64 -10.78 -23.83
C PRO A 757 -12.24 -11.03 -23.25
N ALA A 758 -11.98 -10.56 -22.02
CA ALA A 758 -10.72 -10.80 -21.30
C ALA A 758 -10.47 -12.30 -21.06
N ARG A 759 -11.52 -13.05 -20.70
CA ARG A 759 -11.47 -14.51 -20.55
C ARG A 759 -11.02 -15.18 -21.84
N GLU A 760 -11.50 -14.76 -23.01
CA GLU A 760 -11.04 -15.36 -24.28
C GLU A 760 -9.60 -14.98 -24.65
N LYS A 761 -9.18 -13.74 -24.39
CA LYS A 761 -7.76 -13.36 -24.55
C LYS A 761 -6.85 -14.17 -23.62
N LEU A 762 -7.28 -14.38 -22.37
CA LEU A 762 -6.61 -15.27 -21.42
C LEU A 762 -6.54 -16.71 -21.94
N ARG A 763 -7.61 -17.27 -22.53
CA ARG A 763 -7.56 -18.61 -23.15
C ARG A 763 -6.49 -18.68 -24.24
N LYS A 764 -6.38 -17.68 -25.13
CA LYS A 764 -5.27 -17.65 -26.13
C LYS A 764 -3.90 -17.60 -25.44
N ALA A 765 -3.73 -16.75 -24.42
CA ALA A 765 -2.47 -16.61 -23.70
C ALA A 765 -2.04 -17.90 -22.98
N VAL A 766 -2.98 -18.60 -22.32
CA VAL A 766 -2.72 -19.87 -21.60
C VAL A 766 -2.42 -21.01 -22.57
N ARG A 767 -3.25 -21.21 -23.61
CA ARG A 767 -2.99 -22.23 -24.65
C ARG A 767 -1.60 -22.06 -25.25
N ARG A 768 -1.22 -20.80 -25.50
CA ARG A 768 0.12 -20.47 -25.97
C ARG A 768 1.20 -20.76 -24.93
N ALA A 769 1.05 -20.34 -23.69
CA ALA A 769 2.03 -20.58 -22.64
C ALA A 769 2.31 -22.09 -22.44
N VAL A 770 1.27 -22.93 -22.44
CA VAL A 770 1.40 -24.39 -22.38
C VAL A 770 2.13 -24.94 -23.62
N ARG A 771 1.67 -24.59 -24.83
CA ARG A 771 2.28 -25.01 -26.10
C ARG A 771 3.75 -24.58 -26.23
N ASP A 772 4.09 -23.40 -25.71
CA ASP A 772 5.44 -22.84 -25.74
C ASP A 772 6.35 -23.51 -24.67
N TRP A 773 5.80 -23.90 -23.51
CA TRP A 773 6.48 -24.76 -22.51
C TRP A 773 6.73 -26.19 -23.01
N GLU A 774 5.78 -26.79 -23.74
CA GLU A 774 5.92 -28.11 -24.34
C GLU A 774 7.12 -28.16 -25.29
N ARG A 775 7.23 -27.20 -26.23
CA ARG A 775 8.41 -27.06 -27.12
C ARG A 775 9.70 -26.77 -26.35
N GLU A 776 9.63 -26.03 -25.24
CA GLU A 776 10.80 -25.73 -24.42
C GLU A 776 11.37 -26.96 -23.69
N ARG A 777 10.63 -28.07 -23.58
CA ARG A 777 11.17 -29.34 -23.09
C ARG A 777 12.00 -30.10 -24.14
N GLU A 778 11.77 -29.83 -25.41
CA GLU A 778 12.44 -30.46 -26.56
C GLU A 778 13.77 -29.76 -26.92
N ARG A 779 13.92 -28.49 -26.51
CA ARG A 779 15.16 -27.68 -26.62
C ARG A 779 16.34 -28.28 -25.85
N SER A 780 17.56 -27.83 -26.19
CA SER A 780 18.80 -28.21 -25.54
C SER A 780 18.85 -27.79 -24.06
N VAL A 781 19.84 -28.28 -23.30
CA VAL A 781 20.04 -27.85 -21.90
C VAL A 781 20.49 -26.38 -21.87
N GLU A 782 21.43 -26.01 -22.74
CA GLU A 782 21.95 -24.64 -22.89
C GLU A 782 20.87 -23.63 -23.29
N GLU A 783 19.98 -23.97 -24.23
CA GLU A 783 18.89 -23.07 -24.67
C GLU A 783 17.90 -22.78 -23.54
N ARG A 784 17.56 -23.80 -22.74
CA ARG A 784 16.71 -23.65 -21.56
C ARG A 784 17.40 -22.84 -20.46
N GLU A 785 18.68 -23.08 -20.22
CA GLU A 785 19.45 -22.30 -19.24
C GLU A 785 19.55 -20.84 -19.67
N ARG A 786 19.82 -20.57 -20.95
CA ARG A 786 19.84 -19.22 -21.53
C ARG A 786 18.53 -18.48 -21.28
N GLU A 787 17.40 -19.14 -21.55
CA GLU A 787 16.07 -18.56 -21.35
C GLU A 787 15.77 -18.30 -19.86
N VAL A 788 16.09 -19.25 -18.97
CA VAL A 788 15.87 -19.09 -17.52
C VAL A 788 16.76 -17.97 -16.96
N ARG A 789 18.05 -17.90 -17.34
CA ARG A 789 18.96 -16.82 -16.93
C ARG A 789 18.57 -15.47 -17.49
N ARG A 790 18.00 -15.41 -18.71
CA ARG A 790 17.47 -14.17 -19.31
C ARG A 790 16.31 -13.60 -18.50
N LEU A 791 15.40 -14.45 -18.00
CA LEU A 791 14.33 -14.03 -17.09
C LEU A 791 14.90 -13.47 -15.77
N VAL A 792 15.95 -14.10 -15.23
CA VAL A 792 16.65 -13.57 -14.05
C VAL A 792 17.34 -12.22 -14.34
N GLY A 793 17.97 -12.07 -15.51
CA GLY A 793 18.53 -10.80 -15.98
C GLY A 793 17.50 -9.68 -16.00
N SER A 794 16.32 -9.92 -16.58
CA SER A 794 15.19 -8.98 -16.56
C SER A 794 14.70 -8.61 -15.15
N ALA A 795 15.01 -9.40 -14.11
CA ALA A 795 14.73 -9.04 -12.72
C ALA A 795 15.87 -8.22 -12.09
N LEU A 796 17.14 -8.52 -12.40
CA LEU A 796 18.32 -7.78 -11.92
C LEU A 796 18.43 -6.37 -12.52
N GLU A 797 17.85 -6.16 -13.70
CA GLU A 797 17.59 -4.84 -14.29
C GLU A 797 16.65 -3.98 -13.42
N LEU A 798 15.83 -4.58 -12.55
CA LEU A 798 14.88 -3.88 -11.67
C LEU A 798 15.47 -3.48 -10.32
N ARG A 799 16.79 -3.55 -10.11
CA ARG A 799 17.42 -3.12 -8.85
C ARG A 799 17.19 -1.64 -8.52
N TRP A 800 17.20 -1.30 -7.24
CA TRP A 800 16.97 0.07 -6.73
C TRP A 800 18.12 1.05 -7.07
N ASP A 801 19.33 0.52 -7.14
CA ASP A 801 20.65 1.17 -7.18
C ASP A 801 21.26 1.28 -8.59
N ARG A 802 20.51 0.91 -9.64
CA ARG A 802 20.97 1.05 -11.04
C ARG A 802 21.18 2.52 -11.41
N GLU A 803 22.13 2.77 -12.30
CA GLU A 803 22.35 4.10 -12.89
C GLU A 803 21.07 4.66 -13.52
N GLY A 804 20.74 5.91 -13.21
CA GLY A 804 19.49 6.55 -13.64
C GLY A 804 18.23 5.92 -13.05
N GLY A 805 18.39 5.09 -12.01
CA GLY A 805 17.36 4.27 -11.40
C GLY A 805 16.57 4.93 -10.28
N PRO A 806 15.78 4.14 -9.53
CA PRO A 806 14.87 4.64 -8.51
C PRO A 806 15.56 5.45 -7.41
N VAL A 807 16.75 5.04 -6.94
CA VAL A 807 17.52 5.80 -5.93
C VAL A 807 17.99 7.15 -6.49
N ASP A 808 18.53 7.18 -7.71
CA ASP A 808 18.93 8.43 -8.40
C ASP A 808 17.74 9.37 -8.64
N GLU A 809 16.60 8.84 -9.07
CA GLU A 809 15.37 9.61 -9.23
C GLU A 809 14.91 10.19 -7.88
N TYR A 810 14.96 9.44 -6.77
CA TYR A 810 14.63 9.97 -5.44
C TYR A 810 15.65 10.98 -4.91
N ILE A 811 16.96 10.79 -5.12
CA ILE A 811 18.01 11.78 -4.81
C ILE A 811 17.69 13.09 -5.55
N ARG A 812 17.33 13.01 -6.84
CA ARG A 812 16.89 14.17 -7.63
C ARG A 812 15.56 14.76 -7.10
N VAL A 813 14.60 13.96 -6.63
CA VAL A 813 13.39 14.47 -5.95
C VAL A 813 13.74 15.24 -4.67
N TYR A 814 14.68 14.75 -3.85
CA TYR A 814 15.10 15.40 -2.60
C TYR A 814 15.83 16.73 -2.87
N ASP A 815 16.78 16.80 -3.82
CA ASP A 815 17.34 18.07 -4.31
C ASP A 815 16.23 19.04 -4.72
N ARG A 816 15.32 18.58 -5.58
CA ARG A 816 14.29 19.43 -6.18
C ARG A 816 13.21 19.82 -5.18
N ALA A 817 13.08 19.11 -4.06
CA ALA A 817 12.27 19.49 -2.91
C ALA A 817 12.96 20.59 -2.08
N LEU A 818 14.22 20.42 -1.71
CA LEU A 818 15.02 21.46 -1.03
C LEU A 818 15.13 22.74 -1.87
N ASN A 819 15.35 22.64 -3.18
CA ASN A 819 15.38 23.77 -4.10
C ASN A 819 13.99 24.45 -4.28
N THR A 820 12.89 23.72 -4.12
CA THR A 820 11.55 24.34 -4.03
C THR A 820 11.32 25.00 -2.68
N ARG A 821 11.74 24.37 -1.57
CA ARG A 821 11.68 24.88 -0.21
C ARG A 821 12.46 26.20 -0.07
N ARG A 822 13.70 26.24 -0.56
CA ARG A 822 14.59 27.42 -0.52
C ARG A 822 13.98 28.61 -1.26
N ARG A 823 13.43 28.38 -2.46
CA ARG A 823 12.70 29.41 -3.25
C ARG A 823 11.42 29.91 -2.55
N ARG A 824 10.67 29.03 -1.87
CA ARG A 824 9.47 29.40 -1.07
C ARG A 824 9.78 30.27 0.15
N LEU A 825 11.04 30.25 0.60
CA LEU A 825 11.56 31.08 1.70
C LEU A 825 12.26 32.37 1.20
N GLY A 826 12.35 32.59 -0.12
CA GLY A 826 13.02 33.76 -0.70
C GLY A 826 14.55 33.71 -0.66
N LEU A 827 15.14 32.57 -0.32
CA LEU A 827 16.58 32.40 -0.16
C LEU A 827 17.29 32.17 -1.53
N PRO A 828 18.58 32.57 -1.70
CA PRO A 828 19.33 32.39 -2.94
C PRO A 828 19.42 30.92 -3.38
N ARG A 829 19.52 30.64 -4.69
CA ARG A 829 19.69 29.26 -5.19
C ARG A 829 20.95 28.61 -4.61
N SER A 830 20.98 27.29 -4.48
CA SER A 830 22.24 26.58 -4.25
C SER A 830 23.19 26.81 -5.42
N ILE A 831 24.46 27.06 -5.09
CA ILE A 831 25.58 26.81 -5.99
C ILE A 831 25.83 25.29 -5.92
N PRO A 832 26.07 24.58 -7.04
CA PRO A 832 26.47 23.17 -6.97
C PRO A 832 27.81 23.06 -6.23
N SER A 833 27.89 22.18 -5.22
CA SER A 833 29.17 21.85 -4.61
C SER A 833 30.10 21.20 -5.65
N PRO A 834 31.41 21.53 -5.68
CA PRO A 834 32.35 20.86 -6.57
C PRO A 834 32.38 19.36 -6.26
N SER A 835 32.15 18.53 -7.29
CA SER A 835 32.13 17.07 -7.12
C SER A 835 33.53 16.51 -6.81
N PRO A 836 33.71 15.70 -5.76
CA PRO A 836 34.99 15.01 -5.49
C PRO A 836 35.35 13.89 -6.49
N LEU A 837 34.48 13.62 -7.47
CA LEU A 837 34.50 12.44 -8.32
C LEU A 837 34.37 12.81 -9.81
N ALA A 838 35.35 13.56 -10.31
CA ALA A 838 35.57 13.77 -11.74
C ALA A 838 37.06 13.54 -12.05
N PRO A 839 37.44 12.40 -12.66
CA PRO A 839 38.79 12.26 -13.20
C PRO A 839 38.95 13.22 -14.39
N GLU A 840 40.06 13.96 -14.43
CA GLU A 840 40.33 14.88 -15.53
C GLU A 840 40.44 14.14 -16.88
N GLN A 841 39.56 14.49 -17.83
CA GLN A 841 39.76 14.16 -19.23
C GLN A 841 40.22 15.42 -19.99
N PRO A 842 41.26 15.33 -20.83
CA PRO A 842 41.76 16.48 -21.58
C PRO A 842 40.75 16.95 -22.63
N ALA A 843 40.76 18.26 -22.91
CA ALA A 843 39.76 18.90 -23.76
C ALA A 843 39.77 18.38 -25.22
N PRO A 844 38.60 18.07 -25.82
CA PRO A 844 38.51 17.67 -27.21
C PRO A 844 38.71 18.85 -28.16
N THR A 845 39.40 18.60 -29.29
CA THR A 845 39.62 19.59 -30.35
C THR A 845 38.36 19.81 -31.20
N SER A 846 38.22 21.03 -31.72
CA SER A 846 37.06 21.47 -32.53
C SER A 846 37.14 21.01 -33.98
N HIS A 847 36.04 20.45 -34.51
CA HIS A 847 35.74 20.44 -35.95
C HIS A 847 34.24 20.67 -36.21
N GLU A 848 33.91 20.97 -37.46
CA GLU A 848 32.78 21.84 -37.82
C GLU A 848 31.47 21.12 -38.20
N GLN A 849 30.36 21.86 -38.08
CA GLN A 849 29.09 21.50 -38.72
C GLN A 849 29.10 21.84 -40.21
N PRO A 850 28.21 21.21 -40.99
CA PRO A 850 27.47 21.96 -42.01
C PRO A 850 25.94 21.84 -41.87
N HIS A 851 25.25 22.97 -42.06
CA HIS A 851 23.78 23.06 -41.97
C HIS A 851 23.05 22.47 -43.19
N ARG A 852 21.74 22.19 -43.03
CA ARG A 852 20.72 22.43 -44.08
C ARG A 852 19.36 22.77 -43.48
N LEU A 853 18.55 23.52 -44.25
CA LEU A 853 17.29 24.15 -43.85
C LEU A 853 16.04 23.35 -44.29
N PRO A 854 14.85 23.60 -43.70
CA PRO A 854 13.67 22.73 -43.85
C PRO A 854 12.77 23.10 -45.04
N SER A 855 11.82 22.21 -45.36
CA SER A 855 10.72 22.42 -46.32
C SER A 855 9.33 22.33 -45.65
N ARG A 856 8.37 23.08 -46.20
CA ARG A 856 6.93 23.06 -45.84
C ARG A 856 6.15 22.11 -46.75
N LEU A 857 4.99 21.67 -46.28
CA LEU A 857 3.63 21.65 -46.91
C LEU A 857 2.69 21.03 -45.84
N GLU A 858 1.57 21.61 -45.43
CA GLU A 858 0.26 21.72 -46.11
C GLU A 858 -0.36 20.34 -46.44
N GLY A 859 -1.63 20.02 -46.13
CA GLY A 859 -2.70 20.78 -45.45
C GLY A 859 -3.84 19.84 -44.97
N VAL A 860 -4.71 20.21 -44.01
CA VAL A 860 -5.85 21.14 -44.10
C VAL A 860 -7.22 20.43 -44.31
N VAL A 861 -8.04 20.49 -43.24
CA VAL A 861 -9.52 20.49 -43.18
C VAL A 861 -10.32 19.18 -43.16
N GLU A 862 -11.01 19.04 -42.01
CA GLU A 862 -12.08 18.10 -41.63
C GLU A 862 -13.48 18.60 -42.07
N MET A 863 -14.50 17.74 -41.92
CA MET A 863 -15.87 18.05 -41.41
C MET A 863 -17.05 17.84 -42.39
N ILE A 864 -18.21 17.51 -41.77
CA ILE A 864 -19.60 17.44 -42.31
C ILE A 864 -19.92 16.07 -42.97
N ARG A 865 -20.84 15.25 -42.43
CA ARG A 865 -22.26 15.58 -42.19
C ARG A 865 -22.99 14.71 -41.13
N ARG A 866 -24.01 15.29 -40.49
CA ARG A 866 -24.96 14.65 -39.56
C ARG A 866 -25.92 13.63 -40.22
N ARG A 867 -26.20 12.51 -39.53
CA ARG A 867 -27.53 11.86 -39.27
C ARG A 867 -27.28 10.41 -38.76
N GLY A 868 -27.89 9.86 -37.71
CA GLY A 868 -28.87 10.37 -36.73
C GLY A 868 -30.12 9.49 -36.63
N ARG A 869 -30.33 8.76 -35.52
CA ARG A 869 -31.57 8.02 -35.20
C ARG A 869 -31.85 7.97 -33.68
N LYS A 870 -33.11 7.69 -33.32
CA LYS A 870 -33.58 7.50 -31.94
C LYS A 870 -33.86 6.03 -31.68
N ALA A 871 -33.63 5.58 -30.44
CA ALA A 871 -34.31 4.42 -29.85
C ALA A 871 -34.73 4.77 -28.41
N ARG A 872 -35.77 4.10 -27.89
CA ARG A 872 -36.22 4.20 -26.50
C ARG A 872 -36.30 2.79 -25.92
N GLY A 873 -35.54 2.52 -24.86
CA GLY A 873 -35.77 1.39 -23.96
C GLY A 873 -36.18 1.89 -22.57
N ARG A 874 -36.98 1.12 -21.84
CA ARG A 874 -37.28 1.32 -20.42
C ARG A 874 -36.67 0.17 -19.63
N GLY A 875 -35.86 0.48 -18.62
CA GLY A 875 -35.32 -0.46 -17.63
C GLY A 875 -35.47 0.12 -16.23
N LEU A 876 -35.49 -0.74 -15.21
CA LEU A 876 -35.77 -0.35 -13.82
C LEU A 876 -34.50 0.18 -13.12
N SER A 877 -34.67 1.20 -12.28
CA SER A 877 -33.57 1.89 -11.60
C SER A 877 -33.23 1.29 -10.24
N LEU A 878 -31.98 0.87 -10.08
CA LEU A 878 -31.29 0.77 -8.78
C LEU A 878 -30.50 2.08 -8.53
N PRO A 879 -30.06 2.39 -7.29
CA PRO A 879 -29.54 3.72 -6.96
C PRO A 879 -28.17 4.01 -7.59
N ILE A 880 -28.15 4.85 -8.63
CA ILE A 880 -26.95 5.37 -9.30
C ILE A 880 -26.47 6.64 -8.59
N PHE A 881 -25.17 6.76 -8.31
CA PHE A 881 -24.57 8.00 -7.82
C PHE A 881 -24.58 9.05 -8.93
N LYS A 882 -25.35 10.13 -8.73
CA LYS A 882 -25.64 11.10 -9.78
C LYS A 882 -24.67 12.28 -9.74
N VAL A 883 -23.65 12.24 -10.60
CA VAL A 883 -22.85 13.43 -10.94
C VAL A 883 -23.79 14.49 -11.54
N TRP A 884 -23.70 15.72 -11.05
CA TRP A 884 -24.49 16.85 -11.52
C TRP A 884 -23.67 17.75 -12.44
N ASP A 885 -24.32 18.31 -13.46
CA ASP A 885 -23.77 19.27 -14.41
C ASP A 885 -24.74 20.46 -14.51
N GLU A 886 -24.31 21.60 -13.96
CA GLU A 886 -25.11 22.82 -13.88
C GLU A 886 -25.23 23.56 -15.24
N SER A 887 -24.44 23.18 -16.26
CA SER A 887 -24.44 23.84 -17.58
C SER A 887 -25.79 23.73 -18.33
N THR A 888 -26.64 22.79 -17.92
CA THR A 888 -27.94 22.51 -18.57
C THR A 888 -29.12 23.28 -17.97
N ALA A 889 -28.93 24.01 -16.86
CA ALA A 889 -30.02 24.54 -16.03
C ALA A 889 -30.63 25.89 -16.47
N VAL A 890 -30.55 26.28 -17.75
CA VAL A 890 -31.03 27.59 -18.25
C VAL A 890 -31.97 27.49 -19.46
N ARG A 891 -33.12 26.79 -19.32
CA ARG A 891 -34.35 27.07 -20.09
C ARG A 891 -35.59 26.37 -19.50
N ALA A 892 -36.74 27.03 -19.66
CA ALA A 892 -38.04 26.74 -19.05
C ALA A 892 -38.08 26.92 -17.51
N SER A 893 -39.11 27.51 -16.89
CA SER A 893 -40.37 28.06 -17.44
C SER A 893 -40.81 29.35 -16.70
N ARG A 894 -41.52 30.24 -17.40
CA ARG A 894 -42.18 31.42 -16.82
C ARG A 894 -43.66 31.09 -16.53
N PRO A 895 -44.17 31.22 -15.29
CA PRO A 895 -45.61 31.31 -15.05
C PRO A 895 -46.13 32.73 -15.35
N LYS A 896 -47.29 32.84 -16.00
CA LYS A 896 -48.08 34.09 -16.10
C LYS A 896 -49.04 34.21 -14.91
N PRO A 897 -49.42 35.43 -14.48
CA PRO A 897 -50.22 35.63 -13.27
C PRO A 897 -51.72 35.34 -13.46
N LYS A 898 -52.39 35.01 -12.35
CA LYS A 898 -53.85 35.16 -12.16
C LYS A 898 -54.12 36.05 -10.93
N ALA A 899 -55.33 36.59 -10.82
CA ALA A 899 -55.58 37.85 -10.10
C ALA A 899 -56.54 37.75 -8.91
N LYS A 900 -56.35 38.70 -7.97
CA LYS A 900 -57.33 39.30 -7.04
C LYS A 900 -58.19 38.38 -6.14
N THR A 901 -57.96 38.52 -4.83
CA THR A 901 -59.03 38.80 -3.85
C THR A 901 -58.56 39.85 -2.84
N LYS A 902 -59.48 40.51 -2.12
CA LYS A 902 -59.21 41.70 -1.27
C LYS A 902 -59.02 41.35 0.21
N GLY A 903 -58.18 42.12 0.91
CA GLY A 903 -58.12 42.21 2.37
C GLY A 903 -57.60 43.59 2.83
N ARG A 904 -58.23 44.19 3.86
CA ARG A 904 -57.81 45.46 4.51
C ARG A 904 -56.88 45.15 5.71
N GLY A 905 -56.02 46.03 6.23
CA GLY A 905 -55.65 47.42 5.89
C GLY A 905 -55.01 48.16 7.10
N ARG A 906 -54.49 49.40 6.88
CA ARG A 906 -53.72 50.28 7.83
C ARG A 906 -52.26 49.82 8.12
N GLY A 907 -51.27 50.71 8.30
CA GLY A 907 -51.19 52.17 8.03
C GLY A 907 -50.07 52.94 8.77
N LYS A 908 -49.49 53.99 8.14
CA LYS A 908 -48.32 54.85 8.55
C LYS A 908 -46.95 54.15 8.37
N GLY A 909 -45.82 54.77 7.96
CA GLY A 909 -45.45 56.17 7.63
C GLY A 909 -44.35 56.69 8.58
N LYS A 910 -43.20 57.31 8.23
CA LYS A 910 -42.68 58.10 7.06
C LYS A 910 -41.27 57.53 6.64
N GLY A 911 -40.51 57.88 5.59
CA GLY A 911 -40.21 59.12 4.81
C GLY A 911 -38.82 59.68 5.21
N GLY A 912 -37.89 60.16 4.35
CA GLY A 912 -37.82 60.26 2.87
C GLY A 912 -36.53 60.98 2.38
N GLY A 913 -36.32 61.13 1.05
CA GLY A 913 -35.15 61.77 0.40
C GLY A 913 -34.42 60.79 -0.55
N LYS A 914 -34.14 61.00 -1.86
CA LYS A 914 -33.73 62.15 -2.73
C LYS A 914 -32.29 62.66 -2.46
N ALA A 915 -31.43 62.90 -3.46
CA ALA A 915 -31.49 62.59 -4.91
C ALA A 915 -30.08 62.66 -5.57
N GLY A 916 -29.95 62.21 -6.82
CA GLY A 916 -28.77 62.47 -7.65
C GLY A 916 -28.78 61.69 -8.97
N MET A 917 -28.72 62.37 -10.12
CA MET A 917 -28.74 61.75 -11.47
C MET A 917 -27.86 62.53 -12.43
N ARG A 918 -27.02 61.84 -13.22
CA ARG A 918 -26.47 62.36 -14.48
C ARG A 918 -26.29 61.25 -15.51
N VAL A 919 -26.55 61.60 -16.76
CA VAL A 919 -26.51 60.73 -17.94
C VAL A 919 -25.62 61.40 -18.99
N ARG A 920 -24.86 60.61 -19.76
CA ARG A 920 -24.42 60.97 -21.11
C ARG A 920 -24.51 59.74 -22.03
N VAL A 921 -24.72 60.00 -23.31
CA VAL A 921 -25.09 59.05 -24.37
C VAL A 921 -24.38 59.49 -25.66
N ALA A 922 -24.36 58.57 -26.65
CA ALA A 922 -23.90 58.70 -28.04
C ALA A 922 -22.42 58.29 -28.30
N GLY A 923 -22.09 57.72 -29.47
CA GLY A 923 -22.93 57.53 -30.67
C GLY A 923 -22.62 56.28 -31.50
N GLU A 924 -23.45 56.01 -32.51
CA GLU A 924 -23.33 54.90 -33.47
C GLU A 924 -22.82 55.37 -34.85
N ALA A 925 -22.10 54.50 -35.56
CA ALA A 925 -22.16 54.29 -37.02
C ALA A 925 -21.62 52.87 -37.30
N ARG A 926 -22.24 51.91 -38.03
CA ARG A 926 -23.10 51.82 -39.24
C ARG A 926 -22.39 52.10 -40.59
N ALA A 927 -22.00 51.02 -41.28
CA ALA A 927 -22.22 50.75 -42.72
C ALA A 927 -21.42 49.49 -43.19
N ALA A 928 -21.57 49.03 -44.45
CA ALA A 928 -22.55 48.00 -44.86
C ALA A 928 -22.24 47.43 -46.27
N GLY A 929 -22.42 46.11 -46.48
CA GLY A 929 -22.28 45.39 -47.76
C GLY A 929 -22.26 43.87 -47.49
N ARG A 930 -22.96 42.93 -48.15
CA ARG A 930 -23.54 42.75 -49.50
C ARG A 930 -22.50 42.69 -50.64
N ALA A 931 -22.54 41.73 -51.57
CA ALA A 931 -23.34 40.47 -51.66
C ALA A 931 -22.85 39.54 -52.80
N ARG A 932 -23.18 38.22 -52.71
CA ARG A 932 -23.13 37.18 -53.79
C ARG A 932 -21.72 36.85 -54.34
N GLY A 933 -21.45 35.64 -54.85
CA GLY A 933 -22.24 34.40 -54.94
C GLY A 933 -21.49 33.31 -55.75
N ASN A 934 -22.13 32.15 -55.93
CA ASN A 934 -21.64 30.94 -56.62
C ASN A 934 -20.50 30.18 -55.91
N GLY A 935 -20.67 28.86 -55.76
CA GLY A 935 -19.82 27.95 -54.97
C GLY A 935 -20.69 27.01 -54.14
#